data_AF-A0A519ND95-F1
#
_entry.id   AF-A0A519ND95-F1
#
_cell.length_a   1.000
_cell.length_b   1.000
_cell.length_c   1.000
_cell.angle_alpha   90.00
_cell.angle_beta   90.00
_cell.angle_gamma   90.00
#
_symmetry.space_group_name_H-M   'P 1'
#
loop_
_entity.id
_entity.type
_entity.pdbx_description
1 polymer ?
#
loop_
_entity_poly.entity_id
_entity_poly.type
_entity_poly.pdbx_seq_one_letter_code
_entity_poly.pdbx_strand_id
1 'polypeptide(L)'
;MQIRVEQAFYGDVGKSHACIVSTISEPSLNSFLTAFTDRPGALSAGIVLEPYLSAAASHGKYILTKTYPDLNAARGGMVFTHALIIDLDDLVNIKNLTDLLSFLAPEISNSRKLEALLLEPSATSKKDIDTSFPRYAQDTLQKILEGEHPVIFAGNLSSFEDMLTTIWAGLPTGLKKNFSFTTGFSTTAIDRSKTIIYFQENLRSLLKNVDHVDDQNKEKIQIISEIERFILFKNDENAFEEFVKELNVDFKDWSIVAPTVKAFQLYQSIDSGLQQDELRLLLRNVAKISPKSDTGIRIKKAILDNLAGSISNNDKSNIKSLKNLPLESFTNGSVTLDSAIQKYLATNFNSEVNFDAGSAADLVVLSKGDTGTWWTTSVKSGLSTVLKTMTSGCSNNVWQLLENFDICRIELLSYIPSTRNNEQILFDAIPSTINIAAAEKVANGIKGKKWYSLYARLLLRYLPIEQALKKQLAYERSTGENCFEGTLSVCEKFDDTKLLTAALEDQGDLLCGVYADRSVKKPSLLNSLDTTNPIWLNIWSLSLKQTSNLPHGIDNLKSAVEDVIGFIAKGQAIPQNILSLISDSQFSDLSDFPNRGNLWKNMPDLYIEKFMRSTVNGCMDKMLLGNLAVSNLEIEILEVLRSELYVTEFLSNNRSNIGAVLTLYSNINGLKDSFLSDFINYYGGEISDLQSSALGDLILTRQFKSAAWQVFEKAKRYSSFKIALNKCKSIVRLDFYDTLMHGHLIGEKVSVESLYSEMLSKALSLYPEGPDHSDIWKRAGGDSGKFTNHKSREDNWRFGITLLKNGGGGDVTVGSLLEVMIADYPQNTELNELKKYIK
;
A
#
# COMPACT_ATOMS: atom_id res chain seq x y z
N MET A 1 -52.67 40.09 49.07
CA MET A 1 -52.74 40.67 47.73
C MET A 1 -54.19 40.57 47.29
N GLN A 2 -54.83 41.69 46.94
CA GLN A 2 -56.21 41.69 46.45
C GLN A 2 -56.18 41.59 44.92
N ILE A 3 -56.96 40.67 44.36
CA ILE A 3 -57.10 40.49 42.91
C ILE A 3 -58.35 41.24 42.48
N ARG A 4 -58.24 42.06 41.44
CA ARG A 4 -59.38 42.75 40.86
C ARG A 4 -60.08 41.82 39.87
N VAL A 5 -61.38 41.59 40.06
CA VAL A 5 -62.20 40.76 39.19
C VAL A 5 -63.24 41.65 38.51
N GLU A 6 -63.15 41.76 37.19
CA GLU A 6 -64.14 42.47 36.39
C GLU A 6 -65.37 41.58 36.16
N GLN A 7 -66.54 42.18 35.98
CA GLN A 7 -67.81 41.50 35.82
C GLN A 7 -68.56 41.99 34.59
N ALA A 8 -69.32 41.11 33.96
CA ALA A 8 -70.26 41.49 32.91
C ALA A 8 -71.50 40.60 32.92
N PHE A 9 -72.65 41.21 32.61
CA PHE A 9 -73.89 40.50 32.33
C PHE A 9 -74.19 40.53 30.84
N TYR A 10 -74.56 39.39 30.28
CA TYR A 10 -75.00 39.22 28.90
C TYR A 10 -76.39 38.58 28.87
N GLY A 11 -77.21 38.93 27.89
CA GLY A 11 -78.55 38.38 27.73
C GLY A 11 -79.38 39.14 26.71
N ASP A 12 -80.70 39.15 26.86
CA ASP A 12 -81.61 39.81 25.91
C ASP A 12 -81.49 41.34 25.95
N VAL A 13 -80.96 41.89 24.87
CA VAL A 13 -80.94 43.33 24.56
C VAL A 13 -81.48 43.50 23.15
N GLY A 14 -82.70 44.04 23.04
CA GLY A 14 -83.31 44.34 21.75
C GLY A 14 -83.59 43.10 20.88
N LYS A 15 -84.01 41.98 21.48
CA LYS A 15 -84.27 40.68 20.82
C LYS A 15 -83.02 39.97 20.28
N SER A 16 -81.85 40.38 20.75
CA SER A 16 -80.56 39.77 20.43
C SER A 16 -79.76 39.51 21.71
N HIS A 17 -78.84 38.55 21.67
CA HIS A 17 -77.93 38.30 22.79
C HIS A 17 -76.80 39.33 22.76
N ALA A 18 -76.70 40.19 23.77
CA ALA A 18 -75.67 41.21 23.85
C ALA A 18 -75.31 41.58 25.30
N CYS A 19 -74.28 42.41 25.46
CA CYS A 19 -73.86 42.92 26.77
C CYS A 19 -74.96 43.81 27.38
N ILE A 20 -75.39 43.47 28.58
CA ILE A 20 -76.34 44.24 29.40
C ILE A 20 -75.59 45.35 30.15
N VAL A 21 -74.53 44.96 30.87
CA VAL A 21 -73.68 45.84 31.68
C VAL A 21 -72.33 45.16 31.86
N SER A 22 -71.24 45.94 31.88
CA SER A 22 -69.88 45.46 32.05
C SER A 22 -69.08 46.48 32.85
N THR A 23 -68.18 46.01 33.71
CA THR A 23 -67.22 46.85 34.45
C THR A 23 -65.95 47.10 33.66
N ILE A 24 -65.73 46.36 32.57
CA ILE A 24 -64.62 46.51 31.64
C ILE A 24 -65.09 47.08 30.28
N SER A 25 -64.30 47.99 29.71
CA SER A 25 -64.58 48.63 28.41
C SER A 25 -63.48 48.30 27.39
N GLU A 26 -63.54 47.08 26.85
CA GLU A 26 -62.62 46.59 25.81
C GLU A 26 -63.42 46.04 24.60
N PRO A 27 -63.43 46.73 23.45
CA PRO A 27 -64.27 46.34 22.31
C PRO A 27 -64.00 44.93 21.75
N SER A 28 -62.73 44.53 21.65
CA SER A 28 -62.33 43.22 21.14
C SER A 28 -62.76 42.08 22.07
N LEU A 29 -62.55 42.24 23.37
CA LEU A 29 -63.00 41.29 24.39
C LEU A 29 -64.53 41.17 24.39
N ASN A 30 -65.25 42.29 24.27
CA ASN A 30 -66.70 42.28 24.22
C ASN A 30 -67.25 41.50 23.01
N SER A 31 -66.61 41.58 21.85
CA SER A 31 -66.99 40.78 20.68
C SER A 31 -66.84 39.28 20.94
N PHE A 32 -65.74 38.87 21.59
CA PHE A 32 -65.54 37.47 22.01
C PHE A 32 -66.60 37.04 23.04
N LEU A 33 -66.79 37.85 24.09
CA LEU A 33 -67.74 37.55 25.16
C LEU A 33 -69.18 37.46 24.65
N THR A 34 -69.59 38.27 23.68
CA THR A 34 -70.93 38.18 23.09
C THR A 34 -71.19 36.80 22.48
N ALA A 35 -70.22 36.22 21.77
CA ALA A 35 -70.34 34.86 21.23
C ALA A 35 -70.15 33.77 22.31
N PHE A 36 -69.20 33.95 23.23
CA PHE A 36 -68.86 32.97 24.26
C PHE A 36 -69.93 32.82 25.35
N THR A 37 -70.68 33.89 25.63
CA THR A 37 -71.76 33.90 26.63
C THR A 37 -73.12 33.53 26.04
N ASP A 38 -73.25 33.41 24.72
CA ASP A 38 -74.47 32.89 24.10
C ASP A 38 -74.52 31.35 24.24
N ARG A 39 -75.69 30.76 23.99
CA ARG A 39 -75.88 29.31 24.06
C ARG A 39 -75.07 28.61 22.95
N PRO A 40 -74.18 27.65 23.27
CA PRO A 40 -73.26 27.05 22.30
C PRO A 40 -73.92 26.15 21.23
N GLY A 41 -75.19 25.80 21.37
CA GLY A 41 -75.89 24.97 20.39
C GLY A 41 -77.40 24.87 20.65
N ALA A 42 -78.09 24.12 19.79
CA ALA A 42 -79.50 23.79 19.98
C ALA A 42 -79.66 22.59 20.91
N LEU A 43 -80.70 22.60 21.74
CA LEU A 43 -81.10 21.47 22.58
C LEU A 43 -82.06 20.56 21.84
N SER A 44 -81.98 19.26 22.11
CA SER A 44 -82.98 18.29 21.66
C SER A 44 -84.36 18.61 22.23
N ALA A 45 -85.41 18.36 21.43
CA ALA A 45 -86.79 18.62 21.84
C ALA A 45 -87.14 17.84 23.12
N GLY A 46 -87.78 18.51 24.09
CA GLY A 46 -88.17 17.93 25.38
C GLY A 46 -87.10 18.00 26.48
N ILE A 47 -85.88 18.46 26.19
CA ILE A 47 -84.85 18.68 27.19
C ILE A 47 -84.96 20.09 27.78
N VAL A 48 -84.96 20.18 29.11
CA VAL A 48 -84.90 21.45 29.84
C VAL A 48 -83.44 21.87 29.98
N LEU A 49 -83.13 23.12 29.63
CA LEU A 49 -81.81 23.71 29.87
C LEU A 49 -81.64 23.98 31.36
N GLU A 50 -80.60 23.44 31.95
CA GLU A 50 -80.17 23.76 33.31
C GLU A 50 -79.07 24.82 33.28
N PRO A 51 -78.82 25.52 34.40
CA PRO A 51 -77.66 26.39 34.50
C PRO A 51 -76.37 25.62 34.24
N TYR A 52 -75.40 26.25 33.58
CA TYR A 52 -74.12 25.62 33.29
C TYR A 52 -72.96 26.60 33.40
N LEU A 53 -71.77 26.03 33.58
CA LEU A 53 -70.53 26.79 33.65
C LEU A 53 -69.76 26.70 32.34
N SER A 54 -69.00 27.74 32.04
CA SER A 54 -68.02 27.74 30.96
C SER A 54 -66.83 28.60 31.35
N ALA A 55 -65.64 28.22 30.90
CA ALA A 55 -64.45 29.01 31.10
C ALA A 55 -63.47 28.88 29.93
N ALA A 56 -62.78 29.97 29.64
CA ALA A 56 -61.76 30.03 28.61
C ALA A 56 -60.79 31.20 28.85
N ALA A 57 -59.55 31.06 28.37
CA ALA A 57 -58.63 32.17 28.26
C ALA A 57 -58.80 32.87 26.90
N SER A 58 -58.85 34.20 26.92
CA SER A 58 -58.97 35.02 25.71
C SER A 58 -58.47 36.44 26.00
N HIS A 59 -57.75 37.05 25.05
CA HIS A 59 -57.26 38.43 25.16
C HIS A 59 -56.45 38.73 26.45
N GLY A 60 -55.65 37.78 26.94
CA GLY A 60 -54.88 37.95 28.18
C GLY A 60 -55.71 37.83 29.47
N LYS A 61 -57.01 37.54 29.37
CA LYS A 61 -57.92 37.33 30.49
C LYS A 61 -58.36 35.87 30.62
N TYR A 62 -58.66 35.45 31.83
CA TYR A 62 -59.44 34.24 32.13
C TYR A 62 -60.89 34.63 32.34
N ILE A 63 -61.78 34.02 31.57
CA ILE A 63 -63.21 34.29 31.61
C ILE A 63 -63.88 33.06 32.23
N LEU A 64 -64.64 33.26 33.30
CA LEU A 64 -65.47 32.24 33.95
C LEU A 64 -66.93 32.71 33.92
N THR A 65 -67.82 31.90 33.37
CA THR A 65 -69.22 32.26 33.19
C THR A 65 -70.16 31.26 33.82
N LYS A 66 -71.28 31.74 34.35
CA LYS A 66 -72.47 30.94 34.68
C LYS A 66 -73.64 31.41 33.84
N THR A 67 -74.20 30.51 33.06
CA THR A 67 -75.30 30.78 32.15
C THR A 67 -76.58 30.15 32.66
N TYR A 68 -77.67 30.90 32.57
CA TYR A 68 -79.01 30.57 33.05
C TYR A 68 -80.00 30.61 31.89
N PRO A 69 -80.97 29.68 31.80
CA PRO A 69 -82.09 29.82 30.88
C PRO A 69 -82.93 31.05 31.25
N ASP A 70 -83.19 31.97 30.29
CA ASP A 70 -84.06 33.12 30.52
C ASP A 70 -85.45 32.87 29.92
N LEU A 71 -86.38 32.42 30.76
CA LEU A 71 -87.76 32.15 30.37
C LEU A 71 -88.60 33.42 30.16
N ASN A 72 -88.10 34.58 30.60
CA ASN A 72 -88.79 35.87 30.51
C ASN A 72 -88.30 36.73 29.33
N ALA A 73 -87.29 36.26 28.59
CA ALA A 73 -86.75 36.94 27.43
C ALA A 73 -87.76 37.08 26.28
N ALA A 74 -87.55 38.07 25.41
CA ALA A 74 -88.43 38.37 24.27
C ALA A 74 -88.46 37.27 23.20
N ARG A 75 -87.48 36.37 23.20
CA ARG A 75 -87.37 35.23 22.27
C ARG A 75 -87.13 33.94 23.05
N GLY A 76 -87.85 32.88 22.70
CA GLY A 76 -87.64 31.56 23.30
C GLY A 76 -86.22 31.02 23.07
N GLY A 77 -85.63 30.42 24.12
CA GLY A 77 -84.29 29.83 24.07
C GLY A 77 -83.14 30.80 24.30
N MET A 78 -83.42 32.04 24.71
CA MET A 78 -82.43 33.01 25.19
C MET A 78 -81.88 32.61 26.56
N VAL A 79 -80.70 33.14 26.87
CA VAL A 79 -80.00 32.87 28.12
C VAL A 79 -79.53 34.17 28.77
N PHE A 80 -79.35 34.14 30.08
CA PHE A 80 -78.67 35.17 30.85
C PHE A 80 -77.34 34.63 31.35
N THR A 81 -76.25 35.38 31.20
CA THR A 81 -74.92 34.93 31.59
C THR A 81 -74.23 35.97 32.45
N HIS A 82 -73.74 35.54 33.61
CA HIS A 82 -72.80 36.30 34.41
C HIS A 82 -71.37 35.84 34.08
N ALA A 83 -70.53 36.76 33.61
CA ALA A 83 -69.11 36.56 33.34
C ALA A 83 -68.24 37.26 34.40
N LEU A 84 -67.31 36.51 34.97
CA LEU A 84 -66.17 36.99 35.75
C LEU A 84 -64.94 37.01 34.84
N ILE A 85 -64.17 38.10 34.87
CA ILE A 85 -63.05 38.38 33.97
C ILE A 85 -61.84 38.77 34.81
N ILE A 86 -60.75 38.00 34.68
CA ILE A 86 -59.57 38.09 35.54
C ILE A 86 -58.32 38.14 34.67
N ASP A 87 -57.29 38.88 35.07
CA ASP A 87 -56.00 38.81 34.37
C ASP A 87 -55.36 37.42 34.51
N LEU A 88 -54.82 36.88 33.40
CA LEU A 88 -54.18 35.56 33.43
C LEU A 88 -53.00 35.47 34.40
N ASP A 89 -52.33 36.60 34.65
CA ASP A 89 -51.20 36.66 35.58
C ASP A 89 -51.63 36.59 37.05
N ASP A 90 -52.88 36.97 37.36
CA ASP A 90 -53.43 36.86 38.71
C ASP A 90 -53.87 35.42 39.07
N LEU A 91 -54.04 34.53 38.07
CA LEU A 91 -54.43 33.13 38.32
C LEU A 91 -53.43 32.36 39.20
N VAL A 92 -52.16 32.78 39.27
CA VAL A 92 -51.16 32.19 40.17
C VAL A 92 -51.58 32.28 41.64
N ASN A 93 -52.35 33.32 41.98
CA ASN A 93 -52.79 33.60 43.33
C ASN A 93 -54.12 32.90 43.66
N ILE A 94 -54.85 32.41 42.65
CA ILE A 94 -56.15 31.73 42.81
C ILE A 94 -55.92 30.24 43.01
N LYS A 95 -55.76 29.85 44.27
CA LYS A 95 -55.54 28.44 44.63
C LYS A 95 -56.83 27.64 44.62
N ASN A 96 -57.95 28.22 45.06
CA ASN A 96 -59.24 27.56 45.12
C ASN A 96 -60.21 28.18 44.09
N LEU A 97 -60.79 27.36 43.21
CA LEU A 97 -61.76 27.85 42.22
C LEU A 97 -63.08 28.27 42.87
N THR A 98 -63.43 27.73 44.05
CA THR A 98 -64.62 28.12 44.81
C THR A 98 -64.62 29.62 45.12
N ASP A 99 -63.46 30.23 45.34
CA ASP A 99 -63.32 31.67 45.59
C ASP A 99 -63.97 32.49 44.46
N LEU A 100 -63.75 32.07 43.20
CA LEU A 100 -64.36 32.70 42.03
C LEU A 100 -65.81 32.29 41.82
N LEU A 101 -66.12 31.00 41.98
CA LEU A 101 -67.48 30.50 41.80
C LEU A 101 -68.47 31.19 42.76
N SER A 102 -68.00 31.57 43.96
CA SER A 102 -68.81 32.28 44.97
C SER A 102 -69.28 33.67 44.54
N PHE A 103 -68.60 34.30 43.57
CA PHE A 103 -69.00 35.60 43.01
C PHE A 103 -69.99 35.49 41.86
N LEU A 104 -70.19 34.30 41.29
CA LEU A 104 -71.22 34.11 40.26
C LEU A 104 -72.60 34.31 40.90
N ALA A 105 -73.50 34.94 40.16
CA ALA A 105 -74.83 35.24 40.69
C ALA A 105 -75.57 33.91 40.86
N PRO A 106 -76.28 33.65 41.98
CA PRO A 106 -76.96 32.37 42.19
C PRO A 106 -78.20 32.20 41.30
N GLU A 107 -78.76 33.30 40.81
CA GLU A 107 -79.92 33.38 39.92
C GLU A 107 -79.81 34.60 38.98
N ILE A 108 -80.75 34.74 38.04
CA ILE A 108 -80.78 35.88 37.11
C ILE A 108 -80.93 37.19 37.89
N SER A 109 -79.97 38.10 37.74
CA SER A 109 -79.97 39.37 38.46
C SER A 109 -80.86 40.41 37.79
N ASN A 110 -81.72 41.05 38.59
CA ASN A 110 -82.50 42.22 38.15
C ASN A 110 -81.69 43.53 38.18
N SER A 111 -80.50 43.53 38.79
CA SER A 111 -79.64 44.72 38.88
C SER A 111 -78.99 45.03 37.52
N ARG A 112 -79.04 46.30 37.13
CA ARG A 112 -78.35 46.83 35.93
C ARG A 112 -77.09 47.61 36.28
N LYS A 113 -76.60 47.50 37.52
CA LYS A 113 -75.36 48.12 37.99
C LYS A 113 -74.38 47.03 38.44
N LEU A 114 -73.14 47.13 37.98
CA LEU A 114 -72.02 46.29 38.37
C LEU A 114 -70.84 47.17 38.80
N GLU A 115 -70.07 46.68 39.76
CA GLU A 115 -68.79 47.23 40.17
C GLU A 115 -67.73 46.11 40.11
N ALA A 116 -66.47 46.48 39.90
CA ALA A 116 -65.39 45.51 39.96
C ALA A 116 -65.28 44.92 41.37
N LEU A 117 -65.08 43.60 41.47
CA LEU A 117 -64.93 42.91 42.74
C LEU A 117 -63.47 42.90 43.17
N LEU A 118 -63.26 42.88 44.48
CA LEU A 118 -61.95 42.64 45.09
C LEU A 118 -61.96 41.24 45.71
N LEU A 119 -61.24 40.32 45.08
CA LEU A 119 -61.04 38.98 45.58
C LEU A 119 -59.84 38.97 46.56
N GLU A 120 -60.08 38.48 47.77
CA GLU A 120 -59.02 38.06 48.69
C GLU A 120 -58.86 36.54 48.57
N PRO A 121 -57.77 36.05 47.94
CA PRO A 121 -57.62 34.62 47.70
C PRO A 121 -57.53 33.86 49.02
N SER A 122 -58.31 32.78 49.13
CA SER A 122 -58.26 31.91 50.30
C SER A 122 -56.86 31.33 50.46
N ALA A 123 -56.30 31.45 51.66
CA ALA A 123 -55.09 30.72 52.00
C ALA A 123 -55.42 29.22 52.02
N THR A 124 -54.62 28.38 51.34
CA THR A 124 -54.74 26.93 51.49
C THR A 124 -54.48 26.58 52.95
N SER A 125 -55.50 26.13 53.68
CA SER A 125 -55.35 25.73 55.07
C SER A 125 -54.50 24.46 55.15
N LYS A 126 -53.43 24.47 55.96
CA LYS A 126 -52.62 23.28 56.29
C LYS A 126 -53.36 22.21 57.13
N LYS A 127 -54.68 22.33 57.31
CA LYS A 127 -55.46 21.39 58.13
C LYS A 127 -55.88 20.20 57.28
N ASP A 128 -55.53 19.01 57.76
CA ASP A 128 -55.87 17.67 57.27
C ASP A 128 -55.90 17.56 55.74
N ILE A 129 -54.79 17.12 55.15
CA ILE A 129 -54.74 16.75 53.75
C ILE A 129 -55.76 15.61 53.56
N ASP A 130 -56.95 15.91 53.05
CA ASP A 130 -57.91 14.89 52.65
C ASP A 130 -57.26 14.11 51.51
N THR A 131 -56.83 12.89 51.79
CA THR A 131 -56.25 11.99 50.79
C THR A 131 -57.33 11.25 50.01
N SER A 132 -58.61 11.51 50.33
CA SER A 132 -59.75 10.86 49.73
C SER A 132 -60.60 11.78 48.86
N PHE A 133 -60.71 11.42 47.59
CA PHE A 133 -61.42 12.21 46.58
C PHE A 133 -62.56 11.41 45.94
N PRO A 134 -63.59 12.07 45.39
CA PRO A 134 -64.63 11.38 44.64
C PRO A 134 -64.04 10.67 43.43
N ARG A 135 -64.51 9.45 43.15
CA ARG A 135 -64.01 8.63 42.02
C ARG A 135 -64.11 9.35 40.68
N TYR A 136 -65.20 10.07 40.42
CA TYR A 136 -65.36 10.85 39.18
C TYR A 136 -64.30 11.96 39.01
N ALA A 137 -63.76 12.52 40.10
CA ALA A 137 -62.69 13.51 40.02
C ALA A 137 -61.36 12.85 39.64
N GLN A 138 -61.07 11.67 40.19
CA GLN A 138 -59.91 10.87 39.78
C GLN A 138 -60.03 10.41 38.33
N ASP A 139 -61.16 9.83 37.92
CA ASP A 139 -61.36 9.33 36.55
C ASP A 139 -61.22 10.47 35.52
N THR A 140 -61.74 11.67 35.84
CA THR A 140 -61.56 12.86 35.00
C THR A 140 -60.08 13.25 34.89
N LEU A 141 -59.36 13.27 36.02
CA LEU A 141 -57.94 13.59 36.04
C LEU A 141 -57.11 12.54 35.28
N GLN A 142 -57.40 11.26 35.46
CA GLN A 142 -56.69 10.18 34.79
C GLN A 142 -56.78 10.34 33.26
N LYS A 143 -57.99 10.58 32.74
CA LYS A 143 -58.20 10.84 31.31
C LYS A 143 -57.41 12.06 30.81
N ILE A 144 -57.40 13.16 31.58
CA ILE A 144 -56.58 14.34 31.30
C ILE A 144 -55.08 13.98 31.25
N LEU A 145 -54.58 13.19 32.19
CA LEU A 145 -53.18 12.79 32.28
C LEU A 145 -52.76 11.83 31.15
N GLU A 146 -53.69 11.02 30.65
CA GLU A 146 -53.54 10.14 29.48
C GLU A 146 -53.57 10.92 28.15
N GLY A 147 -53.88 12.23 28.20
CA GLY A 147 -53.91 13.11 27.04
C GLY A 147 -55.26 13.17 26.33
N GLU A 148 -56.33 12.69 26.96
CA GLU A 148 -57.69 12.87 26.45
C GLU A 148 -58.13 14.34 26.62
N HIS A 149 -58.25 15.04 25.50
CA HIS A 149 -58.77 16.41 25.45
C HIS A 149 -59.74 16.55 24.28
N PRO A 150 -61.02 16.91 24.52
CA PRO A 150 -61.66 17.21 25.80
C PRO A 150 -62.09 15.94 26.54
N VAL A 151 -62.07 15.95 27.88
CA VAL A 151 -62.76 14.94 28.70
C VAL A 151 -64.24 15.28 28.78
N ILE A 152 -65.10 14.29 28.56
CA ILE A 152 -66.56 14.47 28.65
C ILE A 152 -67.02 14.09 30.05
N PHE A 153 -67.67 15.02 30.74
CA PHE A 153 -68.23 14.82 32.07
C PHE A 153 -69.75 14.93 32.03
N ALA A 154 -70.46 13.96 32.61
CA ALA A 154 -71.91 13.92 32.66
C ALA A 154 -72.42 13.84 34.10
N GLY A 155 -73.34 14.74 34.48
CA GLY A 155 -73.92 14.71 35.82
C GLY A 155 -74.55 16.03 36.27
N ASN A 156 -74.71 16.17 37.58
CA ASN A 156 -75.23 17.38 38.21
C ASN A 156 -74.20 18.52 38.20
N LEU A 157 -74.68 19.76 38.13
CA LEU A 157 -73.82 20.94 38.14
C LEU A 157 -72.96 21.02 39.42
N SER A 158 -73.50 20.61 40.57
CA SER A 158 -72.74 20.60 41.84
C SER A 158 -71.58 19.60 41.81
N SER A 159 -71.78 18.43 41.21
CA SER A 159 -70.72 17.42 41.03
C SER A 159 -69.63 17.91 40.07
N PHE A 160 -70.05 18.64 39.03
CA PHE A 160 -69.12 19.29 38.09
C PHE A 160 -68.31 20.41 38.76
N GLU A 161 -68.95 21.28 39.56
CA GLU A 161 -68.29 22.32 40.35
C GLU A 161 -67.27 21.72 41.35
N ASP A 162 -67.63 20.63 42.03
CA ASP A 162 -66.75 19.92 42.97
C ASP A 162 -65.53 19.32 42.26
N MET A 163 -65.73 18.65 41.11
CA MET A 163 -64.66 18.11 40.28
C MET A 163 -63.71 19.19 39.77
N LEU A 164 -64.25 20.29 39.22
CA LEU A 164 -63.43 21.40 38.71
C LEU A 164 -62.58 22.02 39.83
N THR A 165 -63.18 22.23 41.00
CA THR A 165 -62.50 22.80 42.17
C THR A 165 -61.38 21.87 42.66
N THR A 166 -61.67 20.57 42.73
CA THR A 166 -60.73 19.53 43.14
C THR A 166 -59.49 19.50 42.24
N ILE A 167 -59.68 19.47 40.92
CA ILE A 167 -58.58 19.44 39.95
C ILE A 167 -57.82 20.79 39.97
N TRP A 168 -58.54 21.92 39.97
CA TRP A 168 -57.93 23.26 39.94
C TRP A 168 -56.93 23.50 41.07
N ALA A 169 -57.19 22.94 42.26
CA ALA A 169 -56.42 23.20 43.46
C ALA A 169 -54.91 22.96 43.29
N GLY A 170 -54.51 21.85 42.65
CA GLY A 170 -53.09 21.54 42.42
C GLY A 170 -52.61 21.64 40.98
N LEU A 171 -53.41 22.16 40.04
CA LEU A 171 -52.90 22.46 38.70
C LEU A 171 -51.72 23.46 38.75
N PRO A 172 -50.61 23.19 38.04
CA PRO A 172 -49.58 24.18 37.77
C PRO A 172 -50.15 25.45 37.12
N THR A 173 -49.58 26.60 37.43
CA THR A 173 -50.07 27.91 36.96
C THR A 173 -50.21 27.99 35.44
N GLY A 174 -49.28 27.42 34.68
CA GLY A 174 -49.37 27.41 33.22
C GLY A 174 -50.58 26.61 32.70
N LEU A 175 -50.89 25.46 33.30
CA LEU A 175 -52.08 24.68 32.97
C LEU A 175 -53.37 25.37 33.41
N LYS A 176 -53.37 26.10 34.55
CA LYS A 176 -54.53 26.92 34.96
C LYS A 176 -54.91 27.94 33.89
N LYS A 177 -53.92 28.60 33.26
CA LYS A 177 -54.15 29.56 32.16
C LYS A 177 -54.84 28.90 30.95
N ASN A 178 -54.69 27.59 30.77
CA ASN A 178 -55.25 26.83 29.66
C ASN A 178 -56.35 25.84 30.09
N PHE A 179 -56.79 25.89 31.35
CA PHE A 179 -57.85 25.03 31.85
C PHE A 179 -59.20 25.61 31.44
N SER A 180 -59.81 24.99 30.43
CA SER A 180 -61.01 25.51 29.80
C SER A 180 -62.11 24.46 29.77
N PHE A 181 -63.34 24.90 29.95
CA PHE A 181 -64.49 24.02 29.93
C PHE A 181 -65.71 24.71 29.34
N THR A 182 -66.62 23.93 28.79
CA THR A 182 -67.88 24.42 28.23
C THR A 182 -68.97 23.37 28.42
N THR A 183 -70.22 23.71 28.10
CA THR A 183 -71.29 22.73 28.03
C THR A 183 -71.43 22.13 26.62
N GLY A 184 -71.81 20.85 26.56
CA GLY A 184 -72.14 20.14 25.32
C GLY A 184 -73.62 19.78 25.28
N PHE A 185 -74.25 19.98 24.10
CA PHE A 185 -75.64 19.59 23.85
C PHE A 185 -75.78 18.49 22.80
N SER A 186 -74.69 18.16 22.08
CA SER A 186 -74.64 17.13 21.06
C SER A 186 -73.26 16.46 21.05
N THR A 187 -73.23 15.18 20.74
CA THR A 187 -71.99 14.41 20.54
C THR A 187 -71.37 14.61 19.15
N THR A 188 -72.11 15.23 18.21
CA THR A 188 -71.62 15.48 16.84
C THR A 188 -70.83 16.78 16.69
N ALA A 189 -71.00 17.73 17.61
CA ALA A 189 -70.41 19.07 17.57
C ALA A 189 -69.62 19.36 18.86
N ILE A 190 -68.68 18.47 19.18
CA ILE A 190 -67.82 18.56 20.37
C ILE A 190 -66.70 19.57 20.11
N ASP A 191 -66.60 20.59 20.97
CA ASP A 191 -65.52 21.59 20.91
C ASP A 191 -64.20 21.00 21.42
N ARG A 192 -63.35 20.59 20.48
CA ARG A 192 -62.05 19.97 20.80
C ARG A 192 -61.00 20.92 21.36
N SER A 193 -61.28 22.23 21.42
CA SER A 193 -60.37 23.20 22.04
C SER A 193 -60.42 23.21 23.57
N LYS A 194 -61.42 22.53 24.16
CA LYS A 194 -61.66 22.54 25.61
C LYS A 194 -60.90 21.44 26.32
N THR A 195 -60.61 21.67 27.60
CA THR A 195 -60.09 20.63 28.49
C THR A 195 -61.21 19.67 28.90
N ILE A 196 -62.38 20.21 29.24
CA ILE A 196 -63.54 19.43 29.71
C ILE A 196 -64.83 19.91 29.05
N ILE A 197 -65.72 19.00 28.69
CA ILE A 197 -67.07 19.32 28.21
C ILE A 197 -68.10 18.72 29.17
N TYR A 198 -68.96 19.58 29.70
CA TYR A 198 -70.02 19.25 30.62
C TYR A 198 -71.34 18.94 29.91
N PHE A 199 -71.90 17.76 30.16
CA PHE A 199 -73.27 17.40 29.80
C PHE A 199 -74.15 17.33 31.05
N GLN A 200 -75.24 18.09 31.05
CA GLN A 200 -76.24 18.05 32.12
C GLN A 200 -76.87 16.66 32.25
N GLU A 201 -77.34 16.31 33.45
CA GLU A 201 -77.78 14.95 33.78
C GLU A 201 -78.85 14.40 32.81
N ASN A 202 -79.81 15.24 32.42
CA ASN A 202 -80.88 14.85 31.50
C ASN A 202 -80.40 14.57 30.06
N LEU A 203 -79.15 14.90 29.70
CA LEU A 203 -78.51 14.59 28.41
C LEU A 203 -77.66 13.31 28.44
N ARG A 204 -77.51 12.63 29.60
CA ARG A 204 -76.71 11.40 29.76
C ARG A 204 -77.07 10.32 28.72
N SER A 205 -78.34 10.22 28.34
CA SER A 205 -78.81 9.25 27.33
C SER A 205 -78.16 9.43 25.94
N LEU A 206 -77.67 10.63 25.61
CA LEU A 206 -76.95 10.91 24.36
C LEU A 206 -75.51 10.34 24.34
N LEU A 207 -74.96 10.02 25.51
CA LEU A 207 -73.56 9.61 25.68
C LEU A 207 -73.35 8.09 25.70
N LYS A 208 -74.39 7.27 25.44
CA LYS A 208 -74.31 5.79 25.55
C LYS A 208 -73.15 5.12 24.78
N ASN A 209 -72.71 5.72 23.69
CA ASN A 209 -71.62 5.21 22.84
C ASN A 209 -70.39 6.13 22.84
N VAL A 210 -70.30 7.04 23.81
CA VAL A 210 -69.21 8.00 23.93
C VAL A 210 -68.56 7.77 25.29
N ASP A 211 -67.24 7.66 25.30
CA ASP A 211 -66.49 7.53 26.54
C ASP A 211 -66.61 8.84 27.36
N HIS A 212 -67.05 8.71 28.60
CA HIS A 212 -67.33 9.85 29.49
C HIS A 212 -67.19 9.46 30.95
N VAL A 213 -66.96 10.45 31.80
CA VAL A 213 -66.97 10.32 33.26
C VAL A 213 -68.34 10.68 33.78
N ASP A 214 -68.87 9.86 34.69
CA ASP A 214 -70.22 10.00 35.24
C ASP A 214 -70.17 10.27 36.76
N ASP A 215 -70.99 11.20 37.24
CA ASP A 215 -71.10 11.55 38.66
C ASP A 215 -71.87 10.54 39.54
N GLN A 216 -72.36 9.44 38.96
CA GLN A 216 -73.03 8.36 39.69
C GLN A 216 -72.11 7.65 40.69
N ASN A 217 -70.81 7.54 40.39
CA ASN A 217 -69.85 6.93 41.29
C ASN A 217 -69.27 7.95 42.27
N LYS A 218 -69.97 8.14 43.39
CA LYS A 218 -69.60 9.08 44.47
C LYS A 218 -68.70 8.44 45.52
N GLU A 219 -68.14 7.26 45.27
CA GLU A 219 -67.22 6.61 46.20
C GLU A 219 -66.01 7.52 46.45
N LYS A 220 -65.69 7.68 47.74
CA LYS A 220 -64.47 8.37 48.19
C LYS A 220 -63.32 7.37 48.17
N ILE A 221 -62.34 7.60 47.31
CA ILE A 221 -61.20 6.71 47.09
C ILE A 221 -59.90 7.34 47.54
N GLN A 222 -58.93 6.51 47.92
CA GLN A 222 -57.57 6.93 48.27
C GLN A 222 -56.70 6.98 47.01
N ILE A 223 -55.99 8.09 46.81
CA ILE A 223 -55.14 8.26 45.64
C ILE A 223 -53.78 7.61 45.87
N ILE A 224 -53.42 6.64 45.03
CA ILE A 224 -52.17 5.86 45.14
C ILE A 224 -51.12 6.36 44.13
N SER A 225 -51.55 6.76 42.93
CA SER A 225 -50.66 7.22 41.85
C SER A 225 -49.91 8.49 42.25
N GLU A 226 -48.57 8.48 42.18
CA GLU A 226 -47.74 9.66 42.47
C GLU A 226 -48.06 10.84 41.54
N ILE A 227 -48.45 10.56 40.30
CA ILE A 227 -48.82 11.56 39.31
C ILE A 227 -50.15 12.23 39.71
N GLU A 228 -51.15 11.44 40.12
CA GLU A 228 -52.44 11.98 40.56
C GLU A 228 -52.30 12.77 41.86
N ARG A 229 -51.48 12.26 42.81
CA ARG A 229 -51.15 12.98 44.04
C ARG A 229 -50.58 14.37 43.73
N PHE A 230 -49.67 14.49 42.76
CA PHE A 230 -49.08 15.78 42.39
C PHE A 230 -50.12 16.87 42.05
N ILE A 231 -51.26 16.50 41.45
CA ILE A 231 -52.34 17.44 41.11
C ILE A 231 -53.41 17.54 42.23
N LEU A 232 -53.78 16.44 42.88
CA LEU A 232 -54.90 16.44 43.83
C LEU A 232 -54.49 16.94 45.22
N PHE A 233 -53.26 16.67 45.67
CA PHE A 233 -52.73 17.24 46.91
C PHE A 233 -51.19 17.23 46.95
N LYS A 234 -50.60 18.40 47.22
CA LYS A 234 -49.14 18.51 47.32
C LYS A 234 -48.62 17.78 48.56
N ASN A 235 -47.81 16.75 48.33
CA ASN A 235 -47.07 16.00 49.34
C ASN A 235 -45.58 16.27 49.14
N ASP A 236 -44.85 16.58 50.21
CA ASP A 236 -43.41 16.84 50.16
C ASP A 236 -42.61 15.57 49.77
N GLU A 237 -43.19 14.36 49.94
CA GLU A 237 -42.61 13.06 49.54
C GLU A 237 -43.30 12.49 48.28
N ASN A 238 -43.07 13.11 47.12
CA ASN A 238 -43.62 12.64 45.84
C ASN A 238 -42.51 12.52 44.78
N ALA A 239 -42.23 11.31 44.28
CA ALA A 239 -41.14 11.10 43.32
C ALA A 239 -41.43 11.71 41.94
N PHE A 240 -42.70 11.81 41.53
CA PHE A 240 -43.08 12.53 40.31
C PHE A 240 -42.79 14.03 40.44
N GLU A 241 -43.04 14.61 41.62
CA GLU A 241 -42.71 16.01 41.88
C GLU A 241 -41.19 16.26 41.88
N GLU A 242 -40.39 15.36 42.47
CA GLU A 242 -38.92 15.43 42.40
C GLU A 242 -38.44 15.35 40.95
N PHE A 243 -38.98 14.42 40.16
CA PHE A 243 -38.66 14.24 38.75
C PHE A 243 -38.96 15.50 37.92
N VAL A 244 -40.14 16.09 38.10
CA VAL A 244 -40.57 17.33 37.45
C VAL A 244 -39.66 18.51 37.83
N LYS A 245 -39.33 18.64 39.12
CA LYS A 245 -38.45 19.71 39.64
C LYS A 245 -37.04 19.59 39.09
N GLU A 246 -36.47 18.39 39.14
CA GLU A 246 -35.11 18.13 38.66
C GLU A 246 -34.98 18.43 37.16
N LEU A 247 -35.94 17.98 36.35
CA LEU A 247 -35.97 18.28 34.92
C LEU A 247 -36.40 19.71 34.59
N ASN A 248 -36.85 20.49 35.58
CA ASN A 248 -37.41 21.83 35.42
C ASN A 248 -38.50 21.86 34.32
N VAL A 249 -39.46 20.93 34.41
CA VAL A 249 -40.53 20.78 33.41
C VAL A 249 -41.44 22.01 33.43
N ASP A 250 -41.68 22.56 32.25
CA ASP A 250 -42.49 23.76 32.06
C ASP A 250 -43.91 23.41 31.62
N PHE A 251 -44.84 23.37 32.58
CA PHE A 251 -46.25 23.05 32.34
C PHE A 251 -47.04 24.23 31.78
N LYS A 252 -46.62 24.75 30.63
CA LYS A 252 -47.34 25.80 29.90
C LYS A 252 -48.56 25.31 29.14
N ASP A 253 -48.54 24.07 28.66
CA ASP A 253 -49.57 23.53 27.77
C ASP A 253 -49.83 22.04 28.05
N TRP A 254 -51.05 21.59 27.76
CA TRP A 254 -51.50 20.23 27.97
C TRP A 254 -50.68 19.18 27.18
N SER A 255 -50.08 19.56 26.05
CA SER A 255 -49.25 18.66 25.23
C SER A 255 -47.94 18.18 25.89
N ILE A 256 -47.56 18.74 27.03
CA ILE A 256 -46.40 18.35 27.85
C ILE A 256 -46.79 17.33 28.93
N VAL A 257 -48.07 17.26 29.33
CA VAL A 257 -48.53 16.42 30.44
C VAL A 257 -48.32 14.94 30.15
N ALA A 258 -48.94 14.41 29.09
CA ALA A 258 -48.81 12.99 28.75
C ALA A 258 -47.34 12.55 28.49
N PRO A 259 -46.49 13.33 27.77
CA PRO A 259 -45.06 13.02 27.67
C PRO A 259 -44.33 12.99 29.02
N THR A 260 -44.67 13.88 29.95
CA THR A 260 -44.06 13.92 31.30
C THR A 260 -44.44 12.69 32.10
N VAL A 261 -45.72 12.34 32.10
CA VAL A 261 -46.25 11.12 32.72
C VAL A 261 -45.55 9.89 32.16
N LYS A 262 -45.49 9.77 30.83
CA LYS A 262 -44.87 8.62 30.19
C LYS A 262 -43.36 8.55 30.43
N ALA A 263 -42.67 9.70 30.46
CA ALA A 263 -41.25 9.76 30.79
C ALA A 263 -41.00 9.28 32.23
N PHE A 264 -41.81 9.72 33.18
CA PHE A 264 -41.67 9.28 34.58
C PHE A 264 -41.89 7.77 34.73
N GLN A 265 -42.98 7.24 34.16
CA GLN A 265 -43.27 5.79 34.20
C GLN A 265 -42.12 4.94 33.65
N LEU A 266 -41.55 5.35 32.51
CA LEU A 266 -40.39 4.67 31.94
C LEU A 266 -39.16 4.82 32.83
N TYR A 267 -38.92 6.02 33.37
CA TYR A 267 -37.79 6.29 34.25
C TYR A 267 -37.82 5.45 35.54
N GLN A 268 -39.00 5.20 36.11
CA GLN A 268 -39.13 4.32 37.29
C GLN A 268 -38.65 2.88 37.02
N SER A 269 -38.73 2.43 35.77
CA SER A 269 -38.27 1.10 35.36
C SER A 269 -36.85 1.10 34.79
N ILE A 270 -36.12 2.22 34.84
CA ILE A 270 -34.79 2.34 34.20
C ILE A 270 -33.79 1.32 34.75
N ASP A 271 -33.76 1.15 36.08
CA ASP A 271 -32.87 0.20 36.75
C ASP A 271 -33.33 -1.26 36.62
N SER A 272 -34.58 -1.49 36.22
CA SER A 272 -35.14 -2.82 35.99
C SER A 272 -34.80 -3.39 34.61
N GLY A 273 -34.13 -2.62 33.75
CA GLY A 273 -33.68 -3.04 32.42
C GLY A 273 -34.71 -2.79 31.33
N LEU A 274 -34.76 -1.54 30.84
CA LEU A 274 -35.59 -1.16 29.70
C LEU A 274 -35.06 -1.69 28.37
N GLN A 275 -35.96 -1.99 27.43
CA GLN A 275 -35.58 -2.27 26.05
C GLN A 275 -35.07 -1.00 25.35
N GLN A 276 -34.26 -1.17 24.30
CA GLN A 276 -33.68 -0.03 23.56
C GLN A 276 -34.76 0.91 22.99
N ASP A 277 -35.90 0.38 22.54
CA ASP A 277 -37.01 1.18 22.00
C ASP A 277 -37.67 2.04 23.09
N GLU A 278 -37.78 1.51 24.30
CA GLU A 278 -38.30 2.21 25.47
C GLU A 278 -37.33 3.30 25.95
N LEU A 279 -36.02 3.02 25.96
CA LEU A 279 -34.99 4.02 26.27
C LEU A 279 -35.00 5.17 25.25
N ARG A 280 -35.20 4.88 23.97
CA ARG A 280 -35.32 5.90 22.92
C ARG A 280 -36.58 6.74 23.09
N LEU A 281 -37.70 6.12 23.46
CA LEU A 281 -38.94 6.83 23.76
C LEU A 281 -38.78 7.73 25.01
N LEU A 282 -38.16 7.22 26.08
CA LEU A 282 -37.84 7.96 27.28
C LEU A 282 -36.97 9.18 26.97
N LEU A 283 -35.87 8.98 26.22
CA LEU A 283 -34.98 10.06 25.79
C LEU A 283 -35.75 11.16 25.03
N ARG A 284 -36.60 10.78 24.07
CA ARG A 284 -37.41 11.73 23.28
C ARG A 284 -38.41 12.50 24.13
N ASN A 285 -39.12 11.81 25.04
CA ASN A 285 -40.05 12.48 25.94
C ASN A 285 -39.30 13.45 26.86
N VAL A 286 -38.16 13.05 27.43
CA VAL A 286 -37.33 13.93 28.27
C VAL A 286 -36.79 15.13 27.49
N ALA A 287 -36.33 14.95 26.25
CA ALA A 287 -35.92 16.06 25.38
C ALA A 287 -37.06 17.05 25.10
N LYS A 288 -38.28 16.54 24.92
CA LYS A 288 -39.47 17.37 24.69
C LYS A 288 -39.86 18.18 25.93
N ILE A 289 -39.85 17.57 27.11
CA ILE A 289 -40.32 18.21 28.36
C ILE A 289 -39.21 19.03 29.07
N SER A 290 -37.94 18.74 28.78
CA SER A 290 -36.77 19.40 29.35
C SER A 290 -35.70 19.60 28.25
N PRO A 291 -35.87 20.61 27.37
CA PRO A 291 -35.03 20.73 26.18
C PRO A 291 -33.61 21.25 26.44
N LYS A 292 -33.33 21.88 27.59
CA LYS A 292 -32.02 22.45 27.90
C LYS A 292 -31.05 21.39 28.44
N SER A 293 -29.81 21.36 27.95
CA SER A 293 -28.84 20.33 28.33
C SER A 293 -28.36 20.38 29.79
N ASP A 294 -28.49 21.53 30.44
CA ASP A 294 -28.03 21.83 31.81
C ASP A 294 -29.08 21.57 32.89
N THR A 295 -30.31 21.20 32.52
CA THR A 295 -31.38 20.83 33.46
C THR A 295 -31.52 19.32 33.59
N GLY A 296 -31.81 18.85 34.82
CA GLY A 296 -31.97 17.45 35.17
C GLY A 296 -30.82 16.55 34.75
N ILE A 297 -29.59 17.01 35.01
CA ILE A 297 -28.35 16.35 34.58
C ILE A 297 -28.28 14.90 35.07
N ARG A 298 -28.70 14.60 36.31
CA ARG A 298 -28.64 13.24 36.87
C ARG A 298 -29.61 12.31 36.12
N ILE A 299 -30.89 12.67 36.00
CA ILE A 299 -31.89 11.89 35.22
C ILE A 299 -31.42 11.69 33.77
N LYS A 300 -31.02 12.76 33.10
CA LYS A 300 -30.58 12.71 31.69
C LYS A 300 -29.34 11.86 31.48
N LYS A 301 -28.38 11.94 32.40
CA LYS A 301 -27.18 11.10 32.41
C LYS A 301 -27.56 9.63 32.58
N ALA A 302 -28.43 9.29 33.52
CA ALA A 302 -28.87 7.92 33.73
C ALA A 302 -29.53 7.32 32.47
N ILE A 303 -30.35 8.11 31.76
CA ILE A 303 -30.97 7.70 30.48
C ILE A 303 -29.91 7.44 29.41
N LEU A 304 -28.96 8.36 29.25
CA LEU A 304 -27.87 8.20 28.27
C LEU A 304 -26.97 7.01 28.59
N ASP A 305 -26.57 6.85 29.85
CA ASP A 305 -25.68 5.77 30.28
C ASP A 305 -26.35 4.39 30.06
N ASN A 306 -27.66 4.27 30.35
CA ASN A 306 -28.42 3.05 30.06
C ASN A 306 -28.55 2.78 28.56
N LEU A 307 -28.84 3.79 27.74
CA LEU A 307 -28.90 3.63 26.28
C LEU A 307 -27.53 3.28 25.69
N ALA A 308 -26.45 3.90 26.16
CA ALA A 308 -25.08 3.58 25.75
C ALA A 308 -24.69 2.15 26.13
N GLY A 309 -25.07 1.72 27.35
CA GLY A 309 -24.90 0.35 27.81
C GLY A 309 -25.67 -0.65 26.96
N SER A 310 -26.93 -0.35 26.62
CA SER A 310 -27.76 -1.23 25.78
C SER A 310 -27.19 -1.37 24.37
N ILE A 311 -26.61 -0.30 23.81
CA ILE A 311 -25.92 -0.33 22.51
C ILE A 311 -24.66 -1.19 22.58
N SER A 312 -23.85 -1.00 23.62
CA SER A 312 -22.53 -1.63 23.73
C SER A 312 -22.59 -3.13 24.02
N ASN A 313 -23.64 -3.60 24.69
CA ASN A 313 -23.72 -4.95 25.25
C ASN A 313 -24.71 -5.87 24.50
N ASN A 314 -25.48 -5.35 23.55
CA ASN A 314 -26.48 -6.13 22.82
C ASN A 314 -26.12 -6.25 21.34
N ASP A 315 -25.83 -7.46 20.90
CA ASP A 315 -25.45 -7.78 19.52
C ASP A 315 -26.55 -7.44 18.50
N LYS A 316 -27.81 -7.37 18.94
CA LYS A 316 -28.98 -7.03 18.12
C LYS A 316 -29.42 -5.56 18.23
N SER A 317 -28.52 -4.68 18.68
CA SER A 317 -28.82 -3.25 18.77
C SER A 317 -29.23 -2.66 17.43
N ASN A 318 -30.37 -1.96 17.40
CA ASN A 318 -30.87 -1.29 16.20
C ASN A 318 -30.21 0.08 16.03
N ILE A 319 -28.94 0.09 15.63
CA ILE A 319 -28.12 1.31 15.49
C ILE A 319 -28.74 2.31 14.50
N LYS A 320 -29.33 1.82 13.41
CA LYS A 320 -30.04 2.64 12.39
C LYS A 320 -31.10 3.56 13.00
N SER A 321 -31.79 3.06 14.01
CA SER A 321 -32.90 3.74 14.65
C SER A 321 -32.50 4.89 15.58
N LEU A 322 -31.20 5.07 15.84
CA LEU A 322 -30.63 6.14 16.66
C LEU A 322 -30.40 7.45 15.87
N LYS A 323 -30.46 7.42 14.53
CA LYS A 323 -30.09 8.55 13.67
C LYS A 323 -30.78 9.88 14.03
N ASN A 324 -32.05 9.81 14.45
CA ASN A 324 -32.91 10.99 14.70
C ASN A 324 -33.20 11.19 16.19
N LEU A 325 -32.18 11.06 17.05
CA LEU A 325 -32.33 11.34 18.48
C LEU A 325 -31.99 12.82 18.80
N PRO A 326 -32.81 13.50 19.63
CA PRO A 326 -32.60 14.89 20.02
C PRO A 326 -31.53 15.01 21.13
N LEU A 327 -30.26 14.76 20.78
CA LEU A 327 -29.16 14.72 21.76
C LEU A 327 -28.70 16.09 22.26
N GLU A 328 -29.09 17.17 21.58
CA GLU A 328 -28.80 18.56 21.97
C GLU A 328 -29.35 18.89 23.36
N SER A 329 -30.42 18.22 23.78
CA SER A 329 -31.02 18.35 25.11
C SER A 329 -30.25 17.63 26.22
N PHE A 330 -29.12 16.99 25.91
CA PHE A 330 -28.33 16.21 26.85
C PHE A 330 -26.86 16.65 26.83
N THR A 331 -26.31 16.92 28.00
CA THR A 331 -24.88 17.21 28.14
C THR A 331 -24.05 16.00 27.64
N ASN A 332 -23.16 16.24 26.67
CA ASN A 332 -22.32 15.22 26.02
C ASN A 332 -23.08 14.07 25.35
N GLY A 333 -24.35 14.25 24.99
CA GLY A 333 -25.18 13.15 24.45
C GLY A 333 -24.59 12.48 23.21
N SER A 334 -24.11 13.27 22.25
CA SER A 334 -23.46 12.75 21.04
C SER A 334 -22.17 11.99 21.34
N VAL A 335 -21.34 12.49 22.26
CA VAL A 335 -20.05 11.89 22.64
C VAL A 335 -20.24 10.54 23.34
N THR A 336 -21.21 10.45 24.24
CA THR A 336 -21.52 9.20 24.96
C THR A 336 -22.00 8.12 24.02
N LEU A 337 -22.93 8.44 23.11
CA LEU A 337 -23.45 7.47 22.14
C LEU A 337 -22.45 7.15 21.03
N ASP A 338 -21.58 8.09 20.66
CA ASP A 338 -20.47 7.85 19.72
C ASP A 338 -19.57 6.72 20.20
N SER A 339 -19.09 6.80 21.45
CA SER A 339 -18.25 5.77 22.07
C SER A 339 -18.94 4.40 22.12
N ALA A 340 -20.25 4.38 22.41
CA ALA A 340 -21.04 3.16 22.44
C ALA A 340 -21.20 2.52 21.04
N ILE A 341 -21.47 3.32 20.01
CA ILE A 341 -21.56 2.85 18.62
C ILE A 341 -20.23 2.28 18.14
N GLN A 342 -19.12 2.95 18.44
CA GLN A 342 -17.79 2.45 18.07
C GLN A 342 -17.47 1.11 18.76
N LYS A 343 -17.80 0.98 20.05
CA LYS A 343 -17.65 -0.29 20.78
C LYS A 343 -18.54 -1.38 20.20
N TYR A 344 -19.80 -1.09 19.90
CA TYR A 344 -20.72 -2.04 19.24
C TYR A 344 -20.15 -2.53 17.91
N LEU A 345 -19.69 -1.62 17.04
CA LEU A 345 -19.11 -1.97 15.74
C LEU A 345 -17.85 -2.82 15.90
N ALA A 346 -16.98 -2.49 16.86
CA ALA A 346 -15.81 -3.28 17.16
C ALA A 346 -16.17 -4.71 17.60
N THR A 347 -17.12 -4.87 18.52
CA THR A 347 -17.58 -6.20 18.97
C THR A 347 -18.26 -6.97 17.84
N ASN A 348 -19.19 -6.34 17.12
CA ASN A 348 -20.00 -6.99 16.09
C ASN A 348 -19.14 -7.44 14.90
N PHE A 349 -18.27 -6.58 14.37
CA PHE A 349 -17.41 -6.95 13.25
C PHE A 349 -16.35 -7.99 13.65
N ASN A 350 -15.89 -8.03 14.91
CA ASN A 350 -14.96 -9.07 15.37
C ASN A 350 -15.67 -10.34 15.87
N SER A 351 -17.00 -10.42 15.82
CA SER A 351 -17.72 -11.58 16.33
C SER A 351 -17.44 -12.83 15.49
N GLU A 352 -17.08 -13.92 16.15
CA GLU A 352 -16.92 -15.23 15.50
C GLU A 352 -18.26 -15.96 15.32
N VAL A 353 -19.31 -15.50 16.01
CA VAL A 353 -20.62 -16.17 16.06
C VAL A 353 -21.74 -15.15 15.83
N ASN A 354 -22.74 -15.50 15.02
CA ASN A 354 -23.96 -14.71 14.80
C ASN A 354 -23.74 -13.28 14.24
N PHE A 355 -22.78 -13.09 13.31
CA PHE A 355 -22.65 -11.82 12.59
C PHE A 355 -23.85 -11.59 11.65
N ASP A 356 -24.62 -10.53 11.91
CA ASP A 356 -25.73 -10.11 11.04
C ASP A 356 -25.20 -9.24 9.89
N ALA A 357 -24.81 -9.90 8.80
CA ALA A 357 -24.29 -9.25 7.62
C ALA A 357 -25.31 -8.28 6.97
N GLY A 358 -26.62 -8.55 7.09
CA GLY A 358 -27.66 -7.67 6.53
C GLY A 358 -27.70 -6.33 7.25
N SER A 359 -27.77 -6.36 8.58
CA SER A 359 -27.74 -5.16 9.42
C SER A 359 -26.43 -4.38 9.25
N ALA A 360 -25.28 -5.08 9.19
CA ALA A 360 -23.99 -4.44 8.97
C ALA A 360 -23.88 -3.78 7.58
N ALA A 361 -24.39 -4.43 6.52
CA ALA A 361 -24.43 -3.84 5.18
C ALA A 361 -25.28 -2.56 5.15
N ASP A 362 -26.45 -2.57 5.80
CA ASP A 362 -27.33 -1.42 5.95
C ASP A 362 -26.61 -0.23 6.62
N LEU A 363 -25.83 -0.48 7.68
CA LEU A 363 -25.04 0.55 8.36
C LEU A 363 -23.95 1.14 7.47
N VAL A 364 -23.24 0.31 6.71
CA VAL A 364 -22.23 0.78 5.76
C VAL A 364 -22.87 1.67 4.70
N VAL A 365 -24.03 1.28 4.13
CA VAL A 365 -24.74 2.10 3.14
C VAL A 365 -25.20 3.43 3.74
N LEU A 366 -25.81 3.40 4.92
CA LEU A 366 -26.32 4.61 5.58
C LEU A 366 -25.22 5.56 6.02
N SER A 367 -24.00 5.05 6.24
CA SER A 367 -22.84 5.89 6.54
C SER A 367 -22.52 6.87 5.40
N LYS A 368 -22.89 6.56 4.15
CA LYS A 368 -22.68 7.43 2.98
C LYS A 368 -23.62 8.65 2.93
N GLY A 369 -24.74 8.62 3.65
CA GLY A 369 -25.77 9.67 3.64
C GLY A 369 -25.32 11.02 4.25
N ASP A 370 -26.28 11.91 4.53
CA ASP A 370 -26.08 13.30 4.98
C ASP A 370 -24.83 13.50 5.85
N THR A 371 -23.76 13.95 5.20
CA THR A 371 -22.48 14.25 5.82
C THR A 371 -22.69 15.40 6.80
N GLY A 372 -22.56 15.13 8.10
CA GLY A 372 -22.60 16.17 9.15
C GLY A 372 -23.44 15.85 10.37
N THR A 373 -24.19 14.75 10.39
CA THR A 373 -24.89 14.32 11.62
C THR A 373 -23.93 13.62 12.58
N TRP A 374 -24.18 13.73 13.89
CA TRP A 374 -23.39 13.01 14.91
C TRP A 374 -23.38 11.50 14.62
N TRP A 375 -24.54 10.93 14.26
CA TRP A 375 -24.70 9.50 14.03
C TRP A 375 -23.87 8.99 12.85
N THR A 376 -23.89 9.69 11.70
CA THR A 376 -23.08 9.29 10.54
C THR A 376 -21.59 9.36 10.86
N THR A 377 -21.16 10.40 11.58
CA THR A 377 -19.76 10.56 12.00
C THR A 377 -19.32 9.41 12.91
N SER A 378 -20.16 9.00 13.86
CA SER A 378 -19.88 7.88 14.76
C SER A 378 -19.75 6.55 14.04
N VAL A 379 -20.67 6.25 13.11
CA VAL A 379 -20.60 5.02 12.32
C VAL A 379 -19.36 5.00 11.43
N LYS A 380 -19.02 6.11 10.76
CA LYS A 380 -17.79 6.22 9.94
C LYS A 380 -16.53 6.01 10.77
N SER A 381 -16.45 6.68 11.92
CA SER A 381 -15.31 6.57 12.84
C SER A 381 -15.15 5.12 13.34
N GLY A 382 -16.25 4.49 13.74
CA GLY A 382 -16.25 3.09 14.20
C GLY A 382 -15.84 2.11 13.10
N LEU A 383 -16.40 2.23 11.90
CA LEU A 383 -16.04 1.40 10.75
C LEU A 383 -14.56 1.59 10.36
N SER A 384 -14.08 2.83 10.29
CA SER A 384 -12.69 3.11 9.97
C SER A 384 -11.74 2.55 11.03
N THR A 385 -12.10 2.66 12.31
CA THR A 385 -11.29 2.13 13.42
C THR A 385 -11.20 0.61 13.36
N VAL A 386 -12.35 -0.08 13.30
CA VAL A 386 -12.35 -1.56 13.31
C VAL A 386 -11.66 -2.16 12.08
N LEU A 387 -11.83 -1.53 10.90
CA LEU A 387 -11.22 -2.01 9.66
C LEU A 387 -9.75 -1.61 9.51
N LYS A 388 -9.28 -0.60 10.26
CA LYS A 388 -7.85 -0.27 10.36
C LYS A 388 -7.10 -1.26 11.26
N THR A 389 -7.75 -1.76 12.31
CA THR A 389 -7.21 -2.79 13.22
C THR A 389 -7.89 -4.14 12.99
N MET A 390 -8.10 -4.49 11.72
CA MET A 390 -8.81 -5.69 11.32
C MET A 390 -8.10 -6.95 11.85
N THR A 391 -8.86 -7.82 12.51
CA THR A 391 -8.41 -9.15 12.95
C THR A 391 -8.85 -10.23 11.96
N SER A 392 -8.43 -11.48 12.17
CA SER A 392 -8.88 -12.63 11.36
C SER A 392 -10.41 -12.82 11.42
N GLY A 393 -11.01 -12.73 12.61
CA GLY A 393 -12.47 -12.78 12.78
C GLY A 393 -13.18 -11.67 11.99
N CYS A 394 -12.64 -10.44 12.07
CA CYS A 394 -13.17 -9.31 11.30
C CYS A 394 -13.08 -9.53 9.79
N SER A 395 -11.97 -10.05 9.29
CA SER A 395 -11.82 -10.29 7.85
C SER A 395 -12.80 -11.32 7.28
N ASN A 396 -13.20 -12.34 8.06
CA ASN A 396 -14.24 -13.27 7.64
C ASN A 396 -15.60 -12.57 7.47
N ASN A 397 -15.96 -11.69 8.40
CA ASN A 397 -17.19 -10.91 8.35
C ASN A 397 -17.16 -9.86 7.22
N VAL A 398 -16.00 -9.25 6.97
CA VAL A 398 -15.78 -8.39 5.79
C VAL A 398 -15.99 -9.17 4.50
N TRP A 399 -15.48 -10.41 4.38
CA TRP A 399 -15.73 -11.24 3.20
C TRP A 399 -17.20 -11.60 3.02
N GLN A 400 -17.95 -11.88 4.10
CA GLN A 400 -19.40 -12.09 4.01
C GLN A 400 -20.11 -10.87 3.41
N LEU A 401 -19.70 -9.65 3.78
CA LEU A 401 -20.25 -8.42 3.20
C LEU A 401 -19.84 -8.24 1.73
N LEU A 402 -18.56 -8.41 1.41
CA LEU A 402 -18.03 -8.25 0.05
C LEU A 402 -18.64 -9.26 -0.93
N GLU A 403 -18.95 -10.47 -0.47
CA GLU A 403 -19.54 -11.53 -1.28
C GLU A 403 -21.04 -11.33 -1.51
N ASN A 404 -21.80 -11.05 -0.45
CA ASN A 404 -23.26 -11.11 -0.50
C ASN A 404 -23.95 -9.76 -0.76
N PHE A 405 -23.27 -8.63 -0.55
CA PHE A 405 -23.89 -7.30 -0.58
C PHE A 405 -23.19 -6.33 -1.55
N ASP A 406 -23.66 -6.32 -2.80
CA ASP A 406 -23.15 -5.41 -3.84
C ASP A 406 -23.25 -3.93 -3.45
N ILE A 407 -24.34 -3.56 -2.76
CA ILE A 407 -24.71 -2.16 -2.47
C ILE A 407 -23.72 -1.45 -1.54
N CYS A 408 -23.05 -2.19 -0.64
CA CYS A 408 -22.12 -1.62 0.33
C CYS A 408 -20.64 -1.79 -0.07
N ARG A 409 -20.33 -2.60 -1.10
CA ARG A 409 -18.96 -3.05 -1.40
C ARG A 409 -17.95 -1.91 -1.58
N ILE A 410 -18.27 -0.93 -2.42
CA ILE A 410 -17.36 0.20 -2.70
C ILE A 410 -17.09 1.00 -1.42
N GLU A 411 -18.14 1.28 -0.66
CA GLU A 411 -18.05 2.06 0.57
C GLU A 411 -17.27 1.29 1.64
N LEU A 412 -17.53 -0.01 1.81
CA LEU A 412 -16.79 -0.88 2.73
C LEU A 412 -15.30 -0.89 2.41
N LEU A 413 -14.94 -1.10 1.13
CA LEU A 413 -13.54 -1.08 0.71
C LEU A 413 -12.89 0.29 0.96
N SER A 414 -13.63 1.40 0.90
CA SER A 414 -13.07 2.73 1.15
C SER A 414 -12.57 2.89 2.59
N TYR A 415 -13.19 2.22 3.56
CA TYR A 415 -12.78 2.27 4.97
C TYR A 415 -11.55 1.41 5.29
N ILE A 416 -11.19 0.44 4.44
CA ILE A 416 -10.03 -0.43 4.67
C ILE A 416 -8.75 0.26 4.16
N PRO A 417 -7.76 0.54 5.02
CA PRO A 417 -6.52 1.21 4.60
C PRO A 417 -5.73 0.38 3.58
N SER A 418 -5.19 1.02 2.54
CA SER A 418 -4.38 0.40 1.48
C SER A 418 -2.97 0.03 1.94
N THR A 419 -2.85 -0.84 2.94
CA THR A 419 -1.58 -1.35 3.47
C THR A 419 -1.39 -2.82 3.11
N ARG A 420 -0.13 -3.27 3.06
CA ARG A 420 0.23 -4.67 2.83
C ARG A 420 -0.31 -5.61 3.92
N ASN A 421 -0.39 -5.14 5.17
CA ASN A 421 -0.94 -5.92 6.27
C ASN A 421 -2.44 -6.22 6.07
N ASN A 422 -3.23 -5.22 5.68
CA ASN A 422 -4.66 -5.42 5.42
C ASN A 422 -4.90 -6.30 4.19
N GLU A 423 -4.06 -6.17 3.16
CA GLU A 423 -4.08 -7.10 2.03
C GLU A 423 -3.86 -8.53 2.50
N GLN A 424 -2.82 -8.79 3.29
CA GLN A 424 -2.47 -10.13 3.76
C GLN A 424 -3.59 -10.74 4.60
N ILE A 425 -4.16 -9.98 5.54
CA ILE A 425 -5.27 -10.44 6.37
C ILE A 425 -6.48 -10.81 5.51
N LEU A 426 -6.85 -9.99 4.53
CA LEU A 426 -7.94 -10.32 3.61
C LEU A 426 -7.58 -11.52 2.72
N PHE A 427 -6.34 -11.62 2.25
CA PHE A 427 -5.86 -12.72 1.44
C PHE A 427 -5.97 -14.06 2.17
N ASP A 428 -5.56 -14.10 3.43
CA ASP A 428 -5.61 -15.31 4.26
C ASP A 428 -7.05 -15.71 4.61
N ALA A 429 -7.95 -14.74 4.71
CA ALA A 429 -9.36 -14.94 5.01
C ALA A 429 -10.26 -15.17 3.77
N ILE A 430 -9.70 -15.26 2.56
CA ILE A 430 -10.50 -15.50 1.34
C ILE A 430 -11.32 -16.79 1.49
N PRO A 431 -12.64 -16.75 1.26
CA PRO A 431 -13.47 -17.96 1.27
C PRO A 431 -12.96 -19.02 0.30
N SER A 432 -13.01 -20.30 0.71
CA SER A 432 -12.60 -21.43 -0.12
C SER A 432 -13.38 -21.47 -1.44
N THR A 433 -14.68 -21.17 -1.36
CA THR A 433 -15.62 -20.97 -2.47
C THR A 433 -16.18 -19.55 -2.42
N ILE A 434 -15.76 -18.68 -3.33
CA ILE A 434 -16.31 -17.33 -3.51
C ILE A 434 -17.12 -17.29 -4.80
N ASN A 435 -18.26 -16.60 -4.80
CA ASN A 435 -19.05 -16.35 -6.00
C ASN A 435 -18.22 -15.62 -7.09
N ILE A 436 -18.28 -16.10 -8.33
CA ILE A 436 -17.52 -15.58 -9.49
C ILE A 436 -17.79 -14.08 -9.72
N ALA A 437 -19.06 -13.66 -9.69
CA ALA A 437 -19.44 -12.26 -9.89
C ALA A 437 -18.97 -11.37 -8.73
N ALA A 438 -19.01 -11.88 -7.49
CA ALA A 438 -18.47 -11.16 -6.34
C ALA A 438 -16.94 -11.01 -6.47
N ALA A 439 -16.22 -12.08 -6.83
CA ALA A 439 -14.77 -12.04 -7.00
C ALA A 439 -14.35 -11.01 -8.06
N GLU A 440 -15.05 -10.94 -9.19
CA GLU A 440 -14.80 -9.93 -10.23
C GLU A 440 -15.02 -8.50 -9.71
N LYS A 441 -16.14 -8.24 -9.04
CA LYS A 441 -16.48 -6.92 -8.53
C LYS A 441 -15.51 -6.48 -7.42
N VAL A 442 -15.12 -7.38 -6.52
CA VAL A 442 -14.11 -7.09 -5.49
C VAL A 442 -12.75 -6.81 -6.15
N ALA A 443 -12.32 -7.64 -7.11
CA ALA A 443 -11.08 -7.44 -7.84
C ALA A 443 -11.01 -6.05 -8.50
N ASN A 444 -12.12 -5.60 -9.12
CA ASN A 444 -12.20 -4.25 -9.68
C ASN A 444 -12.15 -3.15 -8.61
N GLY A 445 -12.82 -3.36 -7.46
CA GLY A 445 -12.85 -2.40 -6.36
C GLY A 445 -11.51 -2.18 -5.65
N ILE A 446 -10.59 -3.15 -5.71
CA ILE A 446 -9.28 -3.07 -5.02
C ILE A 446 -8.12 -2.59 -5.90
N LYS A 447 -8.33 -2.38 -7.21
CA LYS A 447 -7.27 -1.90 -8.13
C LYS A 447 -6.61 -0.59 -7.68
N GLY A 448 -7.38 0.32 -7.11
CA GLY A 448 -6.85 1.58 -6.58
C GLY A 448 -5.99 1.40 -5.31
N LYS A 449 -6.02 0.23 -4.68
CA LYS A 449 -5.35 -0.03 -3.39
C LYS A 449 -3.95 -0.65 -3.52
N LYS A 450 -3.52 -1.02 -4.73
CA LYS A 450 -2.22 -1.71 -4.96
C LYS A 450 -2.09 -3.02 -4.18
N TRP A 451 -3.21 -3.73 -3.98
CA TRP A 451 -3.25 -5.04 -3.35
C TRP A 451 -3.05 -6.14 -4.41
N TYR A 452 -1.80 -6.35 -4.80
CA TYR A 452 -1.44 -7.19 -5.95
C TYR A 452 -1.70 -8.69 -5.74
N SER A 453 -1.36 -9.24 -4.58
CA SER A 453 -1.51 -10.66 -4.24
C SER A 453 -2.99 -11.03 -4.07
N LEU A 454 -3.77 -10.18 -3.42
CA LEU A 454 -5.21 -10.36 -3.30
C LEU A 454 -5.90 -10.24 -4.67
N TYR A 455 -5.52 -9.25 -5.47
CA TYR A 455 -6.05 -9.09 -6.83
C TYR A 455 -5.74 -10.31 -7.71
N ALA A 456 -4.50 -10.81 -7.67
CA ALA A 456 -4.08 -12.00 -8.39
C ALA A 456 -4.89 -13.24 -7.98
N ARG A 457 -5.07 -13.46 -6.68
CA ARG A 457 -5.87 -14.58 -6.16
C ARG A 457 -7.34 -14.48 -6.57
N LEU A 458 -7.91 -13.28 -6.63
CA LEU A 458 -9.28 -13.08 -7.10
C LEU A 458 -9.42 -13.30 -8.60
N LEU A 459 -8.47 -12.84 -9.43
CA LEU A 459 -8.47 -13.12 -10.88
C LEU A 459 -8.56 -14.62 -11.17
N LEU A 460 -7.81 -15.43 -10.42
CA LEU A 460 -7.84 -16.89 -10.54
C LEU A 460 -9.18 -17.55 -10.16
N ARG A 461 -10.11 -16.82 -9.52
CA ARG A 461 -11.45 -17.34 -9.19
C ARG A 461 -12.44 -17.22 -10.34
N TYR A 462 -12.25 -16.26 -11.24
CA TYR A 462 -13.22 -15.97 -12.30
C TYR A 462 -12.63 -15.95 -13.71
N LEU A 463 -11.31 -16.11 -13.88
CA LEU A 463 -10.65 -16.17 -15.18
C LEU A 463 -9.82 -17.45 -15.35
N PRO A 464 -9.68 -17.94 -16.59
CA PRO A 464 -8.62 -18.88 -16.93
C PRO A 464 -7.24 -18.33 -16.56
N ILE A 465 -6.33 -19.22 -16.19
CA ILE A 465 -5.02 -18.86 -15.64
C ILE A 465 -4.19 -17.98 -16.59
N GLU A 466 -4.32 -18.18 -17.90
CA GLU A 466 -3.66 -17.41 -18.96
C GLU A 466 -4.17 -15.97 -19.01
N GLN A 467 -5.48 -15.78 -18.88
CA GLN A 467 -6.08 -14.45 -18.84
C GLN A 467 -5.81 -13.74 -17.51
N ALA A 468 -5.79 -14.48 -16.40
CA ALA A 468 -5.41 -13.96 -15.10
C ALA A 468 -3.97 -13.43 -15.10
N LEU A 469 -3.02 -14.19 -15.66
CA LEU A 469 -1.63 -13.76 -15.80
C LEU A 469 -1.51 -12.48 -16.62
N LYS A 470 -2.12 -12.45 -17.82
CA LYS A 470 -2.10 -11.26 -18.69
C LYS A 470 -2.67 -10.01 -18.00
N LYS A 471 -3.80 -10.16 -17.29
CA LYS A 471 -4.41 -9.04 -16.56
C LYS A 471 -3.59 -8.61 -15.34
N GLN A 472 -3.01 -9.54 -14.59
CA GLN A 472 -2.17 -9.24 -13.43
C GLN A 472 -0.89 -8.51 -13.86
N LEU A 473 -0.20 -9.03 -14.86
CA LEU A 473 1.04 -8.48 -15.37
C LEU A 473 0.85 -7.07 -15.94
N ALA A 474 -0.23 -6.86 -16.71
CA ALA A 474 -0.59 -5.54 -17.21
C ALA A 474 -0.89 -4.54 -16.08
N TYR A 475 -1.55 -4.99 -15.02
CA TYR A 475 -1.86 -4.17 -13.85
C TYR A 475 -0.59 -3.75 -13.10
N GLU A 476 0.29 -4.68 -12.73
CA GLU A 476 1.55 -4.37 -12.02
C GLU A 476 2.49 -3.48 -12.84
N ARG A 477 2.56 -3.68 -14.17
CA ARG A 477 3.28 -2.77 -15.07
C ARG A 477 2.69 -1.36 -15.04
N SER A 478 1.37 -1.23 -15.07
CA SER A 478 0.70 0.08 -15.07
C SER A 478 0.88 0.86 -13.77
N THR A 479 1.11 0.17 -12.64
CA THR A 479 1.35 0.80 -11.34
C THR A 479 2.82 1.10 -11.06
N GLY A 480 3.73 0.66 -11.93
CA GLY A 480 5.19 0.75 -11.73
C GLY A 480 5.70 -0.17 -10.61
N GLU A 481 5.01 -1.27 -10.36
CA GLU A 481 5.45 -2.26 -9.37
C GLU A 481 6.66 -3.03 -9.88
N ASN A 482 7.70 -3.16 -9.06
CA ASN A 482 8.95 -3.79 -9.46
C ASN A 482 9.07 -5.23 -8.95
N CYS A 483 8.35 -5.59 -7.87
CA CYS A 483 8.45 -6.92 -7.27
C CYS A 483 7.55 -7.96 -7.95
N PHE A 484 6.49 -7.52 -8.65
CA PHE A 484 5.55 -8.39 -9.36
C PHE A 484 4.99 -9.55 -8.51
N GLU A 485 4.77 -9.33 -7.22
CA GLU A 485 4.39 -10.38 -6.25
C GLU A 485 3.12 -11.14 -6.68
N GLY A 486 2.12 -10.41 -7.21
CA GLY A 486 0.89 -11.02 -7.69
C GLY A 486 1.12 -11.86 -8.96
N THR A 487 1.90 -11.36 -9.92
CA THR A 487 2.26 -12.14 -11.13
C THR A 487 3.02 -13.41 -10.76
N LEU A 488 4.00 -13.33 -9.86
CA LEU A 488 4.78 -14.48 -9.40
C LEU A 488 3.88 -15.54 -8.74
N SER A 489 2.93 -15.11 -7.89
CA SER A 489 1.96 -16.01 -7.24
C SER A 489 1.04 -16.74 -8.24
N VAL A 490 0.71 -16.11 -9.37
CA VAL A 490 -0.06 -16.73 -10.45
C VAL A 490 0.81 -17.73 -11.20
N CYS A 491 2.06 -17.36 -11.50
CA CYS A 491 3.01 -18.20 -12.20
C CYS A 491 3.26 -19.51 -11.44
N GLU A 492 3.28 -19.53 -10.11
CA GLU A 492 3.42 -20.77 -9.32
C GLU A 492 2.39 -21.86 -9.66
N LYS A 493 1.20 -21.46 -10.12
CA LYS A 493 0.11 -22.38 -10.48
C LYS A 493 0.09 -22.79 -11.95
N PHE A 494 0.95 -22.21 -12.78
CA PHE A 494 1.06 -22.58 -14.19
C PHE A 494 1.76 -23.93 -14.36
N ASP A 495 1.27 -24.72 -15.31
CA ASP A 495 2.08 -25.79 -15.90
C ASP A 495 3.21 -25.22 -16.76
N ASP A 496 4.29 -25.98 -16.91
CA ASP A 496 5.50 -25.52 -17.59
C ASP A 496 5.23 -25.16 -19.07
N THR A 497 4.39 -25.92 -19.78
CA THR A 497 4.09 -25.69 -21.20
C THR A 497 3.38 -24.35 -21.42
N LYS A 498 2.38 -24.06 -20.58
CA LYS A 498 1.66 -22.79 -20.65
C LYS A 498 2.51 -21.62 -20.20
N LEU A 499 3.40 -21.80 -19.22
CA LEU A 499 4.31 -20.75 -18.78
C LEU A 499 5.30 -20.39 -19.89
N LEU A 500 5.85 -21.40 -20.59
CA LEU A 500 6.70 -21.17 -21.76
C LEU A 500 5.95 -20.37 -22.83
N THR A 501 4.73 -20.80 -23.17
CA THR A 501 3.88 -20.10 -24.15
C THR A 501 3.68 -18.63 -23.75
N ALA A 502 3.38 -18.37 -22.47
CA ALA A 502 3.22 -17.01 -21.97
C ALA A 502 4.52 -16.18 -22.02
N ALA A 503 5.67 -16.78 -21.71
CA ALA A 503 6.98 -16.11 -21.80
C ALA A 503 7.32 -15.74 -23.26
N LEU A 504 7.04 -16.64 -24.21
CA LEU A 504 7.25 -16.41 -25.65
C LEU A 504 6.34 -15.29 -26.20
N GLU A 505 5.12 -15.15 -25.67
CA GLU A 505 4.17 -14.09 -26.08
C GLU A 505 4.48 -12.71 -25.48
N ASP A 506 4.90 -12.66 -24.21
CA ASP A 506 5.07 -11.40 -23.46
C ASP A 506 6.33 -10.61 -23.84
N GLN A 507 7.37 -11.31 -24.32
CA GLN A 507 8.68 -10.76 -24.66
C GLN A 507 9.40 -10.00 -23.52
N GLY A 508 8.91 -10.09 -22.28
CA GLY A 508 9.49 -9.46 -21.10
C GLY A 508 10.40 -10.39 -20.29
N ASP A 509 11.40 -9.80 -19.60
CA ASP A 509 12.39 -10.55 -18.82
C ASP A 509 11.81 -11.29 -17.61
N LEU A 510 10.68 -10.83 -17.04
CA LEU A 510 10.09 -11.41 -15.84
C LEU A 510 9.70 -12.88 -16.06
N LEU A 511 8.88 -13.17 -17.08
CA LEU A 511 8.42 -14.53 -17.35
C LEU A 511 9.56 -15.42 -17.85
N CYS A 512 10.52 -14.85 -18.59
CA CYS A 512 11.75 -15.54 -18.96
C CYS A 512 12.55 -15.99 -17.73
N GLY A 513 12.69 -15.11 -16.75
CA GLY A 513 13.33 -15.40 -15.46
C GLY A 513 12.61 -16.50 -14.68
N VAL A 514 11.28 -16.42 -14.57
CA VAL A 514 10.51 -17.46 -13.86
C VAL A 514 10.63 -18.83 -14.55
N TYR A 515 10.59 -18.88 -15.88
CA TYR A 515 10.79 -20.13 -16.61
C TYR A 515 12.23 -20.64 -16.47
N ALA A 516 13.22 -19.74 -16.51
CA ALA A 516 14.62 -20.07 -16.28
C ALA A 516 14.83 -20.68 -14.88
N ASP A 517 14.27 -20.08 -13.82
CA ASP A 517 14.32 -20.59 -12.43
C ASP A 517 13.76 -22.03 -12.33
N ARG A 518 12.66 -22.31 -13.06
CA ARG A 518 12.10 -23.66 -13.12
C ARG A 518 13.02 -24.62 -13.87
N SER A 519 13.61 -24.19 -14.97
CA SER A 519 14.54 -24.99 -15.77
C SER A 519 15.82 -25.36 -15.01
N VAL A 520 16.27 -24.51 -14.07
CA VAL A 520 17.38 -24.84 -13.17
C VAL A 520 17.05 -26.06 -12.31
N LYS A 521 15.82 -26.12 -11.77
CA LYS A 521 15.34 -27.25 -10.94
C LYS A 521 14.94 -28.47 -11.77
N LYS A 522 14.45 -28.24 -12.99
CA LYS A 522 13.99 -29.28 -13.93
C LYS A 522 14.67 -29.06 -15.30
N PRO A 523 15.89 -29.59 -15.48
CA PRO A 523 16.70 -29.32 -16.69
C PRO A 523 16.02 -29.75 -17.99
N SER A 524 15.15 -30.77 -17.95
CA SER A 524 14.43 -31.26 -19.13
C SER A 524 13.52 -30.23 -19.82
N LEU A 525 13.24 -29.10 -19.16
CA LEU A 525 12.49 -27.99 -19.74
C LEU A 525 13.24 -27.25 -20.86
N LEU A 526 14.56 -27.40 -20.95
CA LEU A 526 15.38 -26.81 -22.01
C LEU A 526 15.65 -27.77 -23.18
N ASN A 527 15.17 -29.02 -23.13
CA ASN A 527 15.34 -29.99 -24.22
C ASN A 527 14.74 -29.50 -25.56
N SER A 528 13.72 -28.65 -25.48
CA SER A 528 13.04 -28.04 -26.63
C SER A 528 13.57 -26.65 -27.00
N LEU A 529 14.78 -26.29 -26.54
CA LEU A 529 15.42 -25.02 -26.83
C LEU A 529 15.44 -24.75 -28.35
N ASP A 530 14.79 -23.66 -28.75
CA ASP A 530 14.87 -23.12 -30.11
C ASP A 530 15.83 -21.93 -30.12
N THR A 531 17.05 -22.17 -30.58
CA THR A 531 18.12 -21.18 -30.67
C THR A 531 17.79 -20.03 -31.63
N THR A 532 16.86 -20.23 -32.57
CA THR A 532 16.45 -19.20 -33.53
C THR A 532 15.54 -18.14 -32.90
N ASN A 533 14.95 -18.44 -31.74
CA ASN A 533 14.07 -17.54 -31.03
C ASN A 533 14.84 -16.77 -29.93
N PRO A 534 14.87 -15.43 -29.97
CA PRO A 534 15.64 -14.62 -29.01
C PRO A 534 15.14 -14.77 -27.56
N ILE A 535 13.86 -15.08 -27.35
CA ILE A 535 13.30 -15.30 -26.00
C ILE A 535 13.86 -16.59 -25.40
N TRP A 536 14.01 -17.64 -26.22
CA TRP A 536 14.64 -18.88 -25.81
C TRP A 536 16.12 -18.69 -25.44
N LEU A 537 16.85 -17.88 -26.22
CA LEU A 537 18.23 -17.50 -25.87
C LEU A 537 18.28 -16.71 -24.55
N ASN A 538 17.29 -15.84 -24.29
CA ASN A 538 17.21 -15.12 -23.02
C ASN A 538 16.95 -16.08 -21.84
N ILE A 539 15.99 -17.00 -21.97
CA ILE A 539 15.70 -18.05 -20.99
C ILE A 539 16.96 -18.85 -20.68
N TRP A 540 17.67 -19.33 -21.71
CA TRP A 540 18.91 -20.08 -21.55
C TRP A 540 19.99 -19.23 -20.87
N SER A 541 20.16 -17.97 -21.27
CA SER A 541 21.08 -17.05 -20.62
C SER A 541 20.79 -16.85 -19.13
N LEU A 542 19.53 -16.72 -18.75
CA LEU A 542 19.10 -16.55 -17.36
C LEU A 542 19.29 -17.84 -16.54
N SER A 543 19.09 -19.01 -17.14
CA SER A 543 19.38 -20.28 -16.47
C SER A 543 20.89 -20.45 -16.24
N LEU A 544 21.71 -20.11 -17.25
CA LEU A 544 23.17 -20.14 -17.16
C LEU A 544 23.73 -19.19 -16.11
N LYS A 545 23.11 -18.02 -15.92
CA LYS A 545 23.49 -17.08 -14.86
C LYS A 545 23.45 -17.72 -13.47
N GLN A 546 22.57 -18.69 -13.26
CA GLN A 546 22.41 -19.40 -11.99
C GLN A 546 23.23 -20.68 -11.91
N THR A 547 23.29 -21.45 -12.99
CA THR A 547 23.95 -22.76 -12.98
C THR A 547 25.45 -22.66 -13.24
N SER A 548 25.91 -21.62 -13.94
CA SER A 548 27.26 -21.51 -14.50
C SER A 548 27.70 -22.76 -15.29
N ASN A 549 26.73 -23.50 -15.86
CA ASN A 549 26.94 -24.82 -16.43
C ASN A 549 26.33 -24.90 -17.84
N LEU A 550 27.17 -24.75 -18.87
CA LEU A 550 26.75 -24.64 -20.28
C LEU A 550 25.87 -25.81 -20.78
N PRO A 551 26.18 -27.09 -20.50
CA PRO A 551 25.36 -28.24 -20.90
C PRO A 551 24.06 -28.43 -20.12
N HIS A 552 23.78 -27.61 -19.09
CA HIS A 552 22.65 -27.84 -18.19
C HIS A 552 21.31 -27.83 -18.94
N GLY A 553 20.67 -29.00 -19.07
CA GLY A 553 19.35 -29.16 -19.70
C GLY A 553 19.35 -29.11 -21.23
N ILE A 554 20.52 -29.03 -21.88
CA ILE A 554 20.61 -28.92 -23.34
C ILE A 554 20.96 -30.28 -23.94
N ASP A 555 20.00 -30.90 -24.65
CA ASP A 555 20.17 -32.23 -25.26
C ASP A 555 21.27 -32.26 -26.34
N ASN A 556 21.32 -31.25 -27.21
CA ASN A 556 22.30 -31.14 -28.29
C ASN A 556 23.10 -29.84 -28.18
N LEU A 557 23.96 -29.76 -27.16
CA LEU A 557 24.74 -28.57 -26.89
C LEU A 557 25.61 -28.14 -28.08
N LYS A 558 26.21 -29.08 -28.81
CA LYS A 558 27.07 -28.78 -29.95
C LYS A 558 26.31 -28.00 -31.02
N SER A 559 25.14 -28.49 -31.44
CA SER A 559 24.31 -27.81 -32.43
C SER A 559 23.86 -26.44 -31.93
N ALA A 560 23.43 -26.33 -30.67
CA ALA A 560 22.98 -25.06 -30.11
C ALA A 560 24.10 -24.00 -30.08
N VAL A 561 25.33 -24.41 -29.75
CA VAL A 561 26.50 -23.55 -29.80
C VAL A 561 26.86 -23.16 -31.23
N GLU A 562 26.82 -24.11 -32.18
CA GLU A 562 27.07 -23.82 -33.60
C GLU A 562 26.08 -22.78 -34.16
N ASP A 563 24.80 -22.86 -33.78
CA ASP A 563 23.79 -21.85 -34.13
C ASP A 563 24.14 -20.49 -33.54
N VAL A 564 24.46 -20.43 -32.25
CA VAL A 564 24.87 -19.19 -31.56
C VAL A 564 26.08 -18.54 -32.23
N ILE A 565 27.12 -19.33 -32.52
CA ILE A 565 28.31 -18.87 -33.23
C ILE A 565 27.95 -18.39 -34.64
N GLY A 566 27.06 -19.10 -35.34
CA GLY A 566 26.52 -18.70 -36.64
C GLY A 566 25.74 -17.39 -36.61
N PHE A 567 25.02 -17.11 -35.53
CA PHE A 567 24.32 -15.84 -35.32
C PHE A 567 25.28 -14.67 -35.07
N ILE A 568 26.35 -14.88 -34.31
CA ILE A 568 27.43 -13.88 -34.16
C ILE A 568 28.03 -13.55 -35.52
N ALA A 569 28.35 -14.56 -36.33
CA ALA A 569 28.90 -14.34 -37.68
C ALA A 569 27.97 -13.51 -38.58
N LYS A 570 26.65 -13.53 -38.33
CA LYS A 570 25.64 -12.70 -39.02
C LYS A 570 25.42 -11.32 -38.39
N GLY A 571 26.13 -10.97 -37.31
CA GLY A 571 25.99 -9.71 -36.60
C GLY A 571 24.79 -9.64 -35.65
N GLN A 572 24.22 -10.78 -35.26
CA GLN A 572 23.12 -10.83 -34.30
C GLN A 572 23.66 -10.77 -32.86
N ALA A 573 22.94 -10.06 -32.00
CA ALA A 573 23.29 -9.96 -30.59
C ALA A 573 22.97 -11.25 -29.84
N ILE A 574 23.92 -11.73 -29.04
CA ILE A 574 23.77 -12.91 -28.20
C ILE A 574 23.87 -12.50 -26.72
N PRO A 575 23.05 -13.08 -25.82
CA PRO A 575 23.16 -12.82 -24.40
C PRO A 575 24.56 -13.14 -23.84
N GLN A 576 25.09 -12.23 -23.00
CA GLN A 576 26.46 -12.27 -22.49
C GLN A 576 26.78 -13.54 -21.68
N ASN A 577 25.82 -14.06 -20.90
CA ASN A 577 26.06 -15.26 -20.07
C ASN A 577 26.33 -16.50 -20.93
N ILE A 578 25.68 -16.60 -22.10
CA ILE A 578 25.93 -17.68 -23.07
C ILE A 578 27.35 -17.53 -23.62
N LEU A 579 27.69 -16.34 -24.13
CA LEU A 579 29.01 -16.08 -24.73
C LEU A 579 30.16 -16.31 -23.74
N SER A 580 30.01 -15.86 -22.50
CA SER A 580 31.02 -16.04 -21.45
C SER A 580 31.33 -17.52 -21.25
N LEU A 581 30.29 -18.35 -21.06
CA LEU A 581 30.49 -19.78 -20.81
C LEU A 581 30.99 -20.54 -22.04
N ILE A 582 30.58 -20.14 -23.25
CA ILE A 582 31.16 -20.70 -24.48
C ILE A 582 32.66 -20.36 -24.55
N SER A 583 33.03 -19.10 -24.28
CA SER A 583 34.42 -18.62 -24.32
C SER A 583 35.36 -19.33 -23.34
N ASP A 584 34.81 -19.85 -22.24
CA ASP A 584 35.55 -20.59 -21.20
C ASP A 584 35.49 -22.12 -21.40
N SER A 585 34.90 -22.59 -22.51
CA SER A 585 34.72 -24.01 -22.80
C SER A 585 35.54 -24.46 -24.01
N GLN A 586 35.51 -25.78 -24.30
CA GLN A 586 36.09 -26.35 -25.50
C GLN A 586 35.52 -25.78 -26.81
N PHE A 587 34.33 -25.17 -26.76
CA PHE A 587 33.69 -24.55 -27.92
C PHE A 587 34.27 -23.16 -28.27
N SER A 588 35.23 -22.67 -27.49
CA SER A 588 35.99 -21.46 -27.82
C SER A 588 36.97 -21.64 -28.97
N ASP A 589 37.34 -22.88 -29.29
CA ASP A 589 38.11 -23.21 -30.50
C ASP A 589 37.18 -23.27 -31.71
N LEU A 590 37.30 -22.26 -32.58
CA LEU A 590 36.52 -22.11 -33.80
C LEU A 590 37.30 -22.51 -35.04
N SER A 591 38.38 -23.28 -34.92
CA SER A 591 39.25 -23.62 -36.05
C SER A 591 38.55 -24.43 -37.14
N ASP A 592 37.48 -25.16 -36.82
CA ASP A 592 36.59 -25.85 -37.79
C ASP A 592 35.48 -24.97 -38.36
N PHE A 593 35.26 -23.78 -37.80
CA PHE A 593 34.16 -22.92 -38.23
C PHE A 593 34.44 -22.31 -39.61
N PRO A 594 33.50 -22.41 -40.57
CA PRO A 594 33.68 -21.81 -41.89
C PRO A 594 33.55 -20.29 -41.82
N ASN A 595 34.35 -19.56 -42.61
CA ASN A 595 34.26 -18.10 -42.76
C ASN A 595 34.46 -17.29 -41.45
N ARG A 596 35.47 -17.67 -40.65
CA ARG A 596 35.84 -17.01 -39.38
C ARG A 596 36.08 -15.49 -39.50
N GLY A 597 36.54 -15.00 -40.65
CA GLY A 597 36.78 -13.57 -40.86
C GLY A 597 35.53 -12.68 -40.65
N ASN A 598 34.33 -13.18 -40.95
CA ASN A 598 33.10 -12.46 -40.62
C ASN A 598 32.72 -12.55 -39.14
N LEU A 599 33.10 -13.64 -38.48
CA LEU A 599 32.87 -13.84 -37.06
C LEU A 599 33.69 -12.88 -36.22
N TRP A 600 34.98 -12.66 -36.54
CA TRP A 600 35.83 -11.73 -35.78
C TRP A 600 35.33 -10.29 -35.81
N LYS A 601 34.77 -9.85 -36.94
CA LYS A 601 34.21 -8.49 -37.09
C LYS A 601 32.99 -8.23 -36.20
N ASN A 602 32.25 -9.28 -35.86
CA ASN A 602 31.00 -9.19 -35.11
C ASN A 602 31.12 -9.75 -33.68
N MET A 603 32.26 -10.36 -33.34
CA MET A 603 32.52 -10.88 -32.00
C MET A 603 32.64 -9.72 -31.00
N PRO A 604 31.94 -9.74 -29.86
CA PRO A 604 32.11 -8.70 -28.85
C PRO A 604 33.54 -8.63 -28.31
N ASP A 605 34.08 -7.42 -28.18
CA ASP A 605 35.45 -7.14 -27.73
C ASP A 605 35.81 -7.85 -26.42
N LEU A 606 34.85 -8.00 -25.50
CA LEU A 606 35.05 -8.65 -24.21
C LEU A 606 35.51 -10.12 -24.33
N TYR A 607 35.12 -10.81 -25.39
CA TYR A 607 35.37 -12.25 -25.56
C TYR A 607 36.34 -12.57 -26.68
N ILE A 608 36.67 -11.59 -27.54
CA ILE A 608 37.46 -11.81 -28.75
C ILE A 608 38.81 -12.47 -28.43
N GLU A 609 39.51 -12.03 -27.38
CA GLU A 609 40.83 -12.57 -27.01
C GLU A 609 40.77 -14.05 -26.65
N LYS A 610 39.76 -14.48 -25.86
CA LYS A 610 39.60 -15.88 -25.44
C LYS A 610 39.33 -16.79 -26.63
N PHE A 611 38.35 -16.43 -27.47
CA PHE A 611 38.04 -17.19 -28.68
C PHE A 611 39.22 -17.21 -29.64
N MET A 612 39.88 -16.05 -29.84
CA MET A 612 41.01 -15.94 -30.75
C MET A 612 42.17 -16.83 -30.29
N ARG A 613 42.51 -16.82 -29.00
CA ARG A 613 43.60 -17.63 -28.45
C ARG A 613 43.33 -19.13 -28.60
N SER A 614 42.15 -19.60 -28.23
CA SER A 614 41.76 -21.01 -28.40
C SER A 614 41.76 -21.42 -29.88
N THR A 615 41.24 -20.56 -30.75
CA THR A 615 41.16 -20.83 -32.19
C THR A 615 42.53 -20.84 -32.85
N VAL A 616 43.43 -19.94 -32.48
CA VAL A 616 44.82 -19.90 -32.98
C VAL A 616 45.55 -21.19 -32.61
N ASN A 617 45.38 -21.68 -31.38
CA ASN A 617 45.94 -22.96 -30.95
C ASN A 617 45.36 -24.14 -31.75
N GLY A 618 44.04 -24.21 -31.92
CA GLY A 618 43.39 -25.24 -32.72
C GLY A 618 43.81 -25.23 -34.20
N CYS A 619 43.97 -24.04 -34.79
CA CYS A 619 44.54 -23.87 -36.12
C CYS A 619 45.99 -24.38 -36.18
N MET A 620 46.81 -24.05 -35.19
CA MET A 620 48.21 -24.48 -35.15
C MET A 620 48.32 -26.01 -35.00
N ASP A 621 47.52 -26.63 -34.13
CA ASP A 621 47.47 -28.10 -33.98
C ASP A 621 47.08 -28.78 -35.30
N LYS A 622 46.11 -28.24 -36.02
CA LYS A 622 45.72 -28.74 -37.34
C LYS A 622 46.81 -28.54 -38.39
N MET A 623 47.55 -27.44 -38.34
CA MET A 623 48.72 -27.23 -39.20
C MET A 623 49.83 -28.25 -38.91
N LEU A 624 50.08 -28.57 -37.63
CA LEU A 624 51.07 -29.59 -37.23
C LEU A 624 50.70 -30.98 -37.75
N LEU A 625 49.40 -31.30 -37.82
CA LEU A 625 48.88 -32.54 -38.39
C LEU A 625 48.80 -32.53 -39.94
N GLY A 626 49.09 -31.40 -40.59
CA GLY A 626 48.96 -31.24 -42.04
C GLY A 626 47.51 -31.10 -42.54
N ASN A 627 46.55 -30.88 -41.64
CA ASN A 627 45.12 -30.80 -41.93
C ASN A 627 44.66 -29.38 -42.28
N LEU A 628 45.52 -28.36 -42.12
CA LEU A 628 45.22 -26.96 -42.42
C LEU A 628 46.39 -26.28 -43.12
N ALA A 629 46.11 -25.63 -44.25
CA ALA A 629 47.08 -24.82 -44.98
C ALA A 629 47.01 -23.35 -44.56
N VAL A 630 48.15 -22.65 -44.57
CA VAL A 630 48.25 -21.22 -44.21
C VAL A 630 47.38 -20.33 -45.09
N SER A 631 47.19 -20.69 -46.36
CA SER A 631 46.32 -19.96 -47.30
C SER A 631 44.86 -19.89 -46.86
N ASN A 632 44.45 -20.76 -45.92
CA ASN A 632 43.10 -20.85 -45.40
C ASN A 632 42.95 -20.09 -44.07
N LEU A 633 43.99 -19.36 -43.64
CA LEU A 633 43.96 -18.50 -42.48
C LEU A 633 43.70 -17.04 -42.89
N GLU A 634 42.81 -16.42 -42.15
CA GLU A 634 42.50 -15.00 -42.20
C GLU A 634 43.59 -14.15 -41.53
N ILE A 635 43.57 -12.83 -41.78
CA ILE A 635 44.63 -11.93 -41.33
C ILE A 635 44.69 -11.83 -39.81
N GLU A 636 43.55 -11.90 -39.14
CA GLU A 636 43.42 -11.80 -37.67
C GLU A 636 44.19 -12.95 -36.97
N ILE A 637 44.03 -14.19 -37.44
CA ILE A 637 44.79 -15.34 -36.90
C ILE A 637 46.28 -15.21 -37.23
N LEU A 638 46.61 -14.79 -38.46
CA LEU A 638 48.00 -14.63 -38.87
C LEU A 638 48.74 -13.57 -38.05
N GLU A 639 48.06 -12.49 -37.66
CA GLU A 639 48.62 -11.45 -36.78
C GLU A 639 48.94 -12.00 -35.39
N VAL A 640 48.05 -12.82 -34.80
CA VAL A 640 48.32 -13.46 -33.51
C VAL A 640 49.48 -14.45 -33.61
N LEU A 641 49.52 -15.29 -34.65
CA LEU A 641 50.63 -16.24 -34.89
C LEU A 641 51.98 -15.53 -35.09
N ARG A 642 51.97 -14.26 -35.54
CA ARG A 642 53.18 -13.42 -35.70
C ARG A 642 53.53 -12.62 -34.45
N SER A 643 52.63 -12.56 -33.48
CA SER A 643 52.84 -11.76 -32.27
C SER A 643 54.00 -12.33 -31.44
N GLU A 644 54.80 -11.45 -30.85
CA GLU A 644 55.92 -11.87 -30.00
C GLU A 644 55.46 -12.70 -28.82
N LEU A 645 54.29 -12.36 -28.25
CA LEU A 645 53.71 -13.05 -27.12
C LEU A 645 53.40 -14.51 -27.46
N TYR A 646 52.68 -14.74 -28.56
CA TYR A 646 52.34 -16.10 -29.00
C TYR A 646 53.58 -16.91 -29.36
N VAL A 647 54.50 -16.33 -30.14
CA VAL A 647 55.74 -17.00 -30.55
C VAL A 647 56.57 -17.42 -29.34
N THR A 648 56.72 -16.54 -28.35
CA THR A 648 57.45 -16.84 -27.11
C THR A 648 56.81 -17.99 -26.34
N GLU A 649 55.48 -17.97 -26.18
CA GLU A 649 54.74 -19.03 -25.50
C GLU A 649 54.87 -20.36 -26.27
N PHE A 650 54.63 -20.34 -27.58
CA PHE A 650 54.69 -21.52 -28.45
C PHE A 650 56.07 -22.18 -28.41
N LEU A 651 57.14 -21.39 -28.54
CA LEU A 651 58.52 -21.90 -28.46
C LEU A 651 58.83 -22.46 -27.08
N SER A 652 58.34 -21.82 -26.01
CA SER A 652 58.52 -22.32 -24.65
C SER A 652 57.81 -23.66 -24.42
N ASN A 653 56.60 -23.83 -24.97
CA ASN A 653 55.84 -25.07 -24.87
C ASN A 653 56.43 -26.18 -25.75
N ASN A 654 57.13 -25.82 -26.83
CA ASN A 654 57.76 -26.74 -27.77
C ASN A 654 59.29 -26.81 -27.63
N ARG A 655 59.86 -26.52 -26.44
CA ARG A 655 61.31 -26.53 -26.16
C ARG A 655 62.06 -27.80 -26.60
N SER A 656 61.38 -28.95 -26.61
CA SER A 656 61.92 -30.24 -27.03
C SER A 656 61.38 -30.75 -28.36
N ASN A 657 60.51 -29.98 -29.03
CA ASN A 657 59.84 -30.37 -30.27
C ASN A 657 60.24 -29.43 -31.41
N ILE A 658 61.43 -29.64 -31.97
CA ILE A 658 61.90 -28.84 -33.10
C ILE A 658 61.00 -28.98 -34.34
N GLY A 659 60.32 -30.13 -34.51
CA GLY A 659 59.40 -30.35 -35.62
C GLY A 659 58.27 -29.31 -35.63
N ALA A 660 57.66 -29.06 -34.47
CA ALA A 660 56.60 -28.06 -34.35
C ALA A 660 57.10 -26.63 -34.64
N VAL A 661 58.31 -26.30 -34.18
CA VAL A 661 58.95 -25.02 -34.45
C VAL A 661 59.25 -24.84 -35.93
N LEU A 662 59.79 -25.87 -36.59
CA LEU A 662 60.03 -25.86 -38.03
C LEU A 662 58.74 -25.66 -38.82
N THR A 663 57.66 -26.35 -38.43
CA THR A 663 56.34 -26.16 -39.06
C THR A 663 55.88 -24.71 -38.94
N LEU A 664 55.95 -24.10 -37.75
CA LEU A 664 55.57 -22.70 -37.55
C LEU A 664 56.37 -21.76 -38.46
N TYR A 665 57.70 -21.83 -38.44
CA TYR A 665 58.57 -20.90 -39.18
C TYR A 665 58.58 -21.12 -40.70
N SER A 666 58.35 -22.36 -41.14
CA SER A 666 58.23 -22.67 -42.57
C SER A 666 56.95 -22.09 -43.15
N ASN A 667 55.85 -22.15 -42.38
CA ASN A 667 54.53 -21.76 -42.84
C ASN A 667 54.23 -20.27 -42.62
N ILE A 668 54.67 -19.69 -41.51
CA ILE A 668 54.34 -18.30 -41.13
C ILE A 668 55.49 -17.36 -41.51
N ASN A 669 55.20 -16.46 -42.45
CA ASN A 669 56.11 -15.38 -42.85
C ASN A 669 56.11 -14.25 -41.80
N GLY A 670 57.26 -13.57 -41.64
CA GLY A 670 57.38 -12.36 -40.81
C GLY A 670 57.81 -12.61 -39.36
N LEU A 671 58.09 -13.86 -38.97
CA LEU A 671 58.64 -14.19 -37.66
C LEU A 671 60.08 -13.69 -37.52
N LYS A 672 60.48 -13.28 -36.32
CA LYS A 672 61.82 -12.73 -36.06
C LYS A 672 62.87 -13.83 -35.93
N ASP A 673 64.02 -13.62 -36.55
CA ASP A 673 65.21 -14.48 -36.46
C ASP A 673 65.68 -14.68 -35.01
N SER A 674 65.63 -13.62 -34.19
CA SER A 674 66.08 -13.65 -32.79
C SER A 674 65.41 -14.77 -31.97
N PHE A 675 64.10 -14.98 -32.15
CA PHE A 675 63.38 -16.01 -31.40
C PHE A 675 63.78 -17.43 -31.83
N LEU A 676 64.00 -17.66 -33.13
CA LEU A 676 64.49 -18.96 -33.61
C LEU A 676 65.93 -19.20 -33.16
N SER A 677 66.76 -18.16 -33.21
CA SER A 677 68.15 -18.19 -32.74
C SER A 677 68.22 -18.58 -31.26
N ASP A 678 67.45 -17.90 -30.40
CA ASP A 678 67.39 -18.20 -28.97
C ASP A 678 66.89 -19.64 -28.74
N PHE A 679 65.84 -20.07 -29.44
CA PHE A 679 65.36 -21.44 -29.36
C PHE A 679 66.45 -22.46 -29.70
N ILE A 680 67.19 -22.27 -30.80
CA ILE A 680 68.27 -23.17 -31.23
C ILE A 680 69.37 -23.20 -30.16
N ASN A 681 69.80 -22.05 -29.64
CA ASN A 681 70.84 -21.97 -28.62
C ASN A 681 70.50 -22.83 -27.39
N TYR A 682 69.26 -22.72 -26.90
CA TYR A 682 68.80 -23.47 -25.73
C TYR A 682 68.26 -24.87 -26.02
N TYR A 683 68.12 -25.27 -27.30
CA TYR A 683 67.65 -26.60 -27.65
C TYR A 683 68.65 -27.67 -27.21
N GLY A 684 68.22 -28.53 -26.28
CA GLY A 684 69.03 -29.59 -25.69
C GLY A 684 68.86 -30.97 -26.33
N GLY A 685 67.91 -31.13 -27.27
CA GLY A 685 67.62 -32.41 -27.92
C GLY A 685 68.54 -32.72 -29.11
N GLU A 686 68.50 -33.96 -29.57
CA GLU A 686 69.01 -34.32 -30.90
C GLU A 686 67.96 -34.04 -31.98
N ILE A 687 68.41 -33.76 -33.20
CA ILE A 687 67.55 -33.51 -34.36
C ILE A 687 67.83 -34.59 -35.41
N SER A 688 66.79 -35.07 -36.09
CA SER A 688 66.96 -36.04 -37.17
C SER A 688 67.57 -35.39 -38.42
N ASP A 689 68.10 -36.19 -39.34
CA ASP A 689 68.64 -35.69 -40.61
C ASP A 689 67.62 -34.88 -41.42
N LEU A 690 66.35 -35.31 -41.39
CA LEU A 690 65.22 -34.60 -42.01
C LEU A 690 64.98 -33.24 -41.34
N GLN A 691 64.93 -33.19 -40.01
CA GLN A 691 64.75 -31.94 -39.25
C GLN A 691 65.94 -31.00 -39.44
N SER A 692 67.16 -31.53 -39.43
CA SER A 692 68.39 -30.79 -39.66
C SER A 692 68.43 -30.20 -41.07
N SER A 693 68.06 -30.99 -42.08
CA SER A 693 67.89 -30.50 -43.45
C SER A 693 66.87 -29.36 -43.53
N ALA A 694 65.67 -29.57 -42.99
CA ALA A 694 64.60 -28.58 -43.00
C ALA A 694 64.98 -27.29 -42.26
N LEU A 695 65.68 -27.40 -41.13
CA LEU A 695 66.21 -26.25 -40.38
C LEU A 695 67.20 -25.44 -41.24
N GLY A 696 68.14 -26.11 -41.89
CA GLY A 696 69.12 -25.45 -42.76
C GLY A 696 68.47 -24.76 -43.96
N ASP A 697 67.51 -25.42 -44.62
CA ASP A 697 66.77 -24.85 -45.74
C ASP A 697 65.92 -23.65 -45.32
N LEU A 698 65.25 -23.73 -44.17
CA LEU A 698 64.47 -22.65 -43.59
C LEU A 698 65.36 -21.42 -43.34
N ILE A 699 66.47 -21.61 -42.64
CA ILE A 699 67.42 -20.52 -42.32
C ILE A 699 67.96 -19.89 -43.60
N LEU A 700 68.32 -20.72 -44.59
CA LEU A 700 68.81 -20.25 -45.89
C LEU A 700 67.75 -19.41 -46.62
N THR A 701 66.53 -19.93 -46.70
CA THR A 701 65.41 -19.28 -47.40
C THR A 701 65.02 -17.96 -46.74
N ARG A 702 65.04 -17.92 -45.40
CA ARG A 702 64.66 -16.74 -44.61
C ARG A 702 65.78 -15.74 -44.39
N GLN A 703 67.01 -16.08 -44.76
CA GLN A 703 68.21 -15.25 -44.52
C GLN A 703 68.42 -14.93 -43.03
N PHE A 704 68.15 -15.92 -42.16
CA PHE A 704 68.22 -15.79 -40.70
C PHE A 704 69.66 -15.96 -40.20
N LYS A 705 70.37 -14.84 -40.06
CA LYS A 705 71.79 -14.79 -39.70
C LYS A 705 72.05 -15.25 -38.27
N SER A 706 71.21 -14.86 -37.32
CA SER A 706 71.38 -15.22 -35.91
C SER A 706 71.10 -16.70 -35.70
N ALA A 707 70.07 -17.27 -36.34
CA ALA A 707 69.83 -18.71 -36.32
C ALA A 707 70.96 -19.49 -37.01
N ALA A 708 71.48 -19.02 -38.15
CA ALA A 708 72.62 -19.64 -38.82
C ALA A 708 73.86 -19.70 -37.92
N TRP A 709 74.13 -18.62 -37.18
CA TRP A 709 75.20 -18.57 -36.18
C TRP A 709 75.00 -19.61 -35.07
N GLN A 710 73.80 -19.72 -34.51
CA GLN A 710 73.53 -20.71 -33.46
C GLN A 710 73.59 -22.15 -33.97
N VAL A 711 73.23 -22.41 -35.23
CA VAL A 711 73.46 -23.70 -35.88
C VAL A 711 74.96 -24.00 -36.00
N PHE A 712 75.78 -23.03 -36.38
CA PHE A 712 77.24 -23.17 -36.41
C PHE A 712 77.79 -23.48 -35.01
N GLU A 713 77.39 -22.74 -33.97
CA GLU A 713 77.79 -23.01 -32.59
C GLU A 713 77.39 -24.42 -32.13
N LYS A 714 76.17 -24.87 -32.44
CA LYS A 714 75.71 -26.23 -32.13
C LYS A 714 76.50 -27.29 -32.89
N ALA A 715 76.79 -27.07 -34.17
CA ALA A 715 77.50 -28.02 -35.03
C ALA A 715 78.96 -28.25 -34.60
N LYS A 716 79.57 -27.33 -33.83
CA LYS A 716 80.89 -27.54 -33.20
C LYS A 716 80.90 -28.77 -32.29
N ARG A 717 79.76 -29.10 -31.65
CA ARG A 717 79.64 -30.16 -30.64
C ARG A 717 78.69 -31.29 -31.03
N TYR A 718 77.64 -30.99 -31.80
CA TYR A 718 76.56 -31.93 -32.14
C TYR A 718 76.55 -32.24 -33.64
N SER A 719 76.81 -33.50 -33.99
CA SER A 719 76.84 -33.96 -35.39
C SER A 719 75.50 -33.78 -36.09
N SER A 720 74.39 -33.90 -35.36
CA SER A 720 73.02 -33.73 -35.86
C SER A 720 72.75 -32.35 -36.47
N PHE A 721 73.49 -31.31 -36.11
CA PHE A 721 73.36 -29.95 -36.69
C PHE A 721 74.22 -29.72 -37.94
N LYS A 722 75.10 -30.67 -38.32
CA LYS A 722 76.01 -30.49 -39.47
C LYS A 722 75.28 -30.43 -40.81
N ILE A 723 74.16 -31.15 -40.96
CA ILE A 723 73.34 -31.10 -42.18
C ILE A 723 72.70 -29.71 -42.32
N ALA A 724 72.12 -29.18 -41.24
CA ALA A 724 71.62 -27.81 -41.19
C ALA A 724 72.71 -26.79 -41.55
N LEU A 725 73.89 -26.89 -40.90
CA LEU A 725 75.03 -26.01 -41.16
C LEU A 725 75.45 -26.06 -42.63
N ASN A 726 75.57 -27.24 -43.24
CA ASN A 726 75.96 -27.37 -44.64
C ASN A 726 75.02 -26.65 -45.61
N LYS A 727 73.72 -26.56 -45.28
CA LYS A 727 72.72 -25.84 -46.05
C LYS A 727 72.77 -24.33 -45.84
N CYS A 728 72.98 -23.87 -44.61
CA CYS A 728 72.98 -22.43 -44.29
C CYS A 728 74.37 -21.79 -44.19
N LYS A 729 75.46 -22.53 -44.44
CA LYS A 729 76.84 -22.05 -44.26
C LYS A 729 77.18 -20.75 -44.98
N SER A 730 76.55 -20.46 -46.13
CA SER A 730 76.77 -19.22 -46.88
C SER A 730 76.30 -17.96 -46.15
N ILE A 731 75.47 -18.12 -45.11
CA ILE A 731 74.96 -17.02 -44.27
C ILE A 731 75.84 -16.79 -43.05
N VAL A 732 76.54 -17.83 -42.58
CA VAL A 732 77.43 -17.76 -41.43
C VAL A 732 78.60 -16.85 -41.75
N ARG A 733 78.90 -15.92 -40.85
CA ARG A 733 80.09 -15.05 -40.95
C ARG A 733 80.99 -15.37 -39.78
N LEU A 734 82.18 -15.87 -40.08
CA LEU A 734 83.20 -16.15 -39.07
C LEU A 734 84.09 -14.92 -38.90
N ASP A 735 84.48 -14.64 -37.67
CA ASP A 735 85.60 -13.74 -37.42
C ASP A 735 86.94 -14.48 -37.65
N PHE A 736 88.06 -13.79 -37.48
CA PHE A 736 89.38 -14.37 -37.71
C PHE A 736 89.60 -15.65 -36.88
N TYR A 737 89.25 -15.65 -35.59
CA TYR A 737 89.54 -16.76 -34.68
C TYR A 737 88.56 -17.92 -34.85
N ASP A 738 87.28 -17.65 -35.13
CA ASP A 738 86.33 -18.70 -35.50
C ASP A 738 86.68 -19.31 -36.86
N THR A 739 87.17 -18.52 -37.82
CA THR A 739 87.70 -19.07 -39.08
C THR A 739 88.92 -19.93 -38.84
N LEU A 740 89.83 -19.49 -37.95
CA LEU A 740 91.05 -20.21 -37.61
C LEU A 740 90.75 -21.54 -36.92
N MET A 741 89.88 -21.56 -35.92
CA MET A 741 89.58 -22.75 -35.10
C MET A 741 88.56 -23.68 -35.76
N HIS A 742 87.56 -23.12 -36.43
CA HIS A 742 86.34 -23.82 -36.84
C HIS A 742 85.97 -23.63 -38.31
N GLY A 743 86.75 -22.89 -39.10
CA GLY A 743 86.49 -22.65 -40.53
C GLY A 743 86.38 -23.94 -41.36
N HIS A 744 87.05 -25.01 -40.94
CA HIS A 744 86.94 -26.33 -41.56
C HIS A 744 85.50 -26.90 -41.58
N LEU A 745 84.63 -26.47 -40.65
CA LEU A 745 83.22 -26.90 -40.60
C LEU A 745 82.38 -26.34 -41.76
N ILE A 746 82.77 -25.19 -42.31
CA ILE A 746 82.08 -24.54 -43.42
C ILE A 746 82.92 -24.47 -44.71
N GLY A 747 84.17 -24.93 -44.66
CA GLY A 747 85.10 -24.92 -45.78
C GLY A 747 85.88 -23.61 -45.94
N GLU A 748 85.88 -22.76 -44.92
CA GLU A 748 86.68 -21.53 -44.87
C GLU A 748 88.07 -21.79 -44.28
N LYS A 749 89.06 -21.05 -44.76
CA LYS A 749 90.45 -21.09 -44.27
C LYS A 749 90.96 -19.67 -44.11
N VAL A 750 91.68 -19.41 -43.03
CA VAL A 750 92.39 -18.15 -42.84
C VAL A 750 93.48 -18.01 -43.90
N SER A 751 93.54 -16.86 -44.57
CA SER A 751 94.60 -16.58 -45.54
C SER A 751 95.94 -16.35 -44.84
N VAL A 752 97.04 -16.66 -45.53
CA VAL A 752 98.40 -16.37 -45.02
C VAL A 752 98.55 -14.88 -44.71
N GLU A 753 97.97 -13.99 -45.51
CA GLU A 753 98.00 -12.54 -45.28
C GLU A 753 97.31 -12.13 -43.98
N SER A 754 96.17 -12.76 -43.69
CA SER A 754 95.40 -12.52 -42.48
C SER A 754 96.18 -12.98 -41.25
N LEU A 755 96.92 -14.10 -41.31
CA LEU A 755 97.80 -14.55 -40.22
C LEU A 755 98.87 -13.52 -39.90
N TYR A 756 99.56 -12.97 -40.91
CA TYR A 756 100.57 -11.94 -40.72
C TYR A 756 99.98 -10.61 -40.22
N SER A 757 98.77 -10.27 -40.69
CA SER A 757 98.07 -9.05 -40.23
C SER A 757 97.67 -9.16 -38.76
N GLU A 758 97.16 -10.31 -38.32
CA GLU A 758 96.82 -10.54 -36.91
C GLU A 758 98.08 -10.60 -36.05
N MET A 759 99.15 -11.24 -36.53
CA MET A 759 100.43 -11.26 -35.84
C MET A 759 101.01 -9.84 -35.67
N LEU A 760 100.94 -8.99 -36.70
CA LEU A 760 101.31 -7.58 -36.61
C LEU A 760 100.46 -6.86 -35.54
N SER A 761 99.14 -7.07 -35.55
CA SER A 761 98.22 -6.52 -34.55
C SER A 761 98.62 -6.91 -33.12
N LYS A 762 98.92 -8.19 -32.88
CA LYS A 762 99.40 -8.67 -31.57
C LYS A 762 100.78 -8.11 -31.21
N ALA A 763 101.70 -8.02 -32.18
CA ALA A 763 103.02 -7.46 -31.94
C ALA A 763 102.93 -5.98 -31.53
N LEU A 764 102.08 -5.18 -32.18
CA LEU A 764 101.84 -3.78 -31.82
C LEU A 764 101.20 -3.63 -30.43
N SER A 765 100.23 -4.49 -30.12
CA SER A 765 99.52 -4.45 -28.83
C SER A 765 100.40 -4.87 -27.65
N LEU A 766 101.18 -5.95 -27.81
CA LEU A 766 102.00 -6.50 -26.74
C LEU A 766 103.36 -5.80 -26.63
N TYR A 767 103.88 -5.25 -27.73
CA TYR A 767 105.19 -4.60 -27.78
C TYR A 767 105.10 -3.17 -28.32
N PRO A 768 104.53 -2.23 -27.53
CA PRO A 768 104.26 -0.87 -27.99
C PRO A 768 105.51 -0.04 -28.33
N GLU A 769 106.68 -0.37 -27.77
CA GLU A 769 107.94 0.33 -28.07
C GLU A 769 108.60 -0.10 -29.40
N GLY A 770 108.02 -1.07 -30.10
CA GLY A 770 108.55 -1.58 -31.38
C GLY A 770 109.37 -2.88 -31.23
N PRO A 771 110.03 -3.35 -32.30
CA PRO A 771 110.86 -4.57 -32.28
C PRO A 771 112.04 -4.53 -31.28
N ASP A 772 112.44 -3.34 -30.82
CA ASP A 772 113.47 -3.14 -29.79
C ASP A 772 112.94 -3.29 -28.35
N HIS A 773 111.61 -3.34 -28.17
CA HIS A 773 111.02 -3.49 -26.83
C HIS A 773 111.52 -4.79 -26.19
N SER A 774 112.24 -4.66 -25.07
CA SER A 774 112.85 -5.78 -24.36
C SER A 774 113.73 -6.67 -25.25
N ASP A 775 114.34 -6.05 -26.28
CA ASP A 775 115.14 -6.72 -27.31
C ASP A 775 114.40 -7.89 -27.99
N ILE A 776 113.06 -7.86 -28.09
CA ILE A 776 112.28 -9.01 -28.58
C ILE A 776 112.76 -9.52 -29.93
N TRP A 777 113.04 -8.62 -30.88
CA TRP A 777 113.52 -9.02 -32.20
C TRP A 777 114.84 -9.77 -32.15
N LYS A 778 115.77 -9.29 -31.32
CA LYS A 778 117.09 -9.91 -31.11
C LYS A 778 116.98 -11.24 -30.38
N ARG A 779 116.09 -11.31 -29.37
CA ARG A 779 115.80 -12.55 -28.62
C ARG A 779 115.18 -13.63 -29.50
N ALA A 780 114.46 -13.24 -30.54
CA ALA A 780 113.93 -14.15 -31.55
C ALA A 780 114.98 -14.57 -32.61
N GLY A 781 116.25 -14.15 -32.49
CA GLY A 781 117.33 -14.46 -33.43
C GLY A 781 117.53 -13.42 -34.54
N GLY A 782 116.87 -12.27 -34.44
CA GLY A 782 116.89 -11.23 -35.46
C GLY A 782 118.03 -10.22 -35.29
N ASP A 783 118.35 -9.52 -36.36
CA ASP A 783 119.33 -8.43 -36.35
C ASP A 783 118.62 -7.07 -36.15
N SER A 784 118.67 -6.51 -34.94
CA SER A 784 118.09 -5.20 -34.62
C SER A 784 118.69 -4.06 -35.46
N GLY A 785 119.88 -4.24 -36.04
CA GLY A 785 120.51 -3.27 -36.95
C GLY A 785 119.72 -3.04 -38.24
N LYS A 786 118.71 -3.87 -38.53
CA LYS A 786 117.78 -3.70 -39.66
C LYS A 786 116.74 -2.60 -39.43
N PHE A 787 116.51 -2.18 -38.18
CA PHE A 787 115.56 -1.11 -37.87
C PHE A 787 116.28 0.22 -37.71
N THR A 788 115.61 1.30 -38.10
CA THR A 788 116.16 2.66 -38.04
C THR A 788 115.37 3.50 -37.05
N ASN A 789 116.08 4.27 -36.23
CA ASN A 789 115.46 5.20 -35.26
C ASN A 789 114.63 6.33 -35.89
N HIS A 790 114.67 6.48 -37.22
CA HIS A 790 113.93 7.51 -37.97
C HIS A 790 112.53 7.08 -38.43
N LYS A 791 112.13 5.82 -38.20
CA LYS A 791 110.79 5.31 -38.51
C LYS A 791 109.93 5.23 -37.25
N SER A 792 108.61 5.28 -37.42
CA SER A 792 107.70 5.02 -36.29
C SER A 792 107.79 3.55 -35.85
N ARG A 793 107.31 3.27 -34.64
CA ARG A 793 107.45 1.95 -34.00
C ARG A 793 106.53 0.96 -34.70
N GLU A 794 105.37 1.45 -35.12
CA GLU A 794 104.46 0.74 -36.01
C GLU A 794 105.10 0.44 -37.37
N ASP A 795 105.79 1.42 -37.98
CA ASP A 795 106.50 1.20 -39.24
C ASP A 795 107.63 0.18 -39.11
N ASN A 796 108.32 0.14 -37.97
CA ASN A 796 109.35 -0.86 -37.68
C ASN A 796 108.74 -2.26 -37.51
N TRP A 797 107.59 -2.39 -36.83
CA TRP A 797 106.87 -3.68 -36.77
C TRP A 797 106.34 -4.11 -38.14
N ARG A 798 105.71 -3.21 -38.91
CA ARG A 798 105.24 -3.48 -40.28
C ARG A 798 106.40 -3.93 -41.17
N PHE A 799 107.53 -3.24 -41.10
CA PHE A 799 108.75 -3.60 -41.81
C PHE A 799 109.30 -4.96 -41.34
N GLY A 800 109.33 -5.21 -40.04
CA GLY A 800 109.76 -6.49 -39.46
C GLY A 800 108.88 -7.66 -39.93
N ILE A 801 107.56 -7.54 -39.83
CA ILE A 801 106.63 -8.55 -40.33
C ILE A 801 106.79 -8.76 -41.84
N THR A 802 107.07 -7.70 -42.61
CA THR A 802 107.39 -7.81 -44.04
C THR A 802 108.71 -8.53 -44.30
N LEU A 803 109.74 -8.27 -43.50
CA LEU A 803 111.02 -8.98 -43.56
C LEU A 803 110.80 -10.48 -43.31
N LEU A 804 110.05 -10.82 -42.26
CA LEU A 804 109.70 -12.20 -41.93
C LEU A 804 108.93 -12.91 -43.05
N LYS A 805 107.97 -12.21 -43.65
CA LYS A 805 107.21 -12.71 -44.81
C LYS A 805 108.10 -13.04 -46.01
N ASN A 806 109.18 -12.28 -46.19
CA ASN A 806 110.14 -12.45 -47.28
C ASN A 806 111.34 -13.34 -46.92
N GLY A 807 111.34 -13.98 -45.73
CA GLY A 807 112.43 -14.84 -45.26
C GLY A 807 113.71 -14.09 -44.89
N GLY A 808 113.62 -12.80 -44.54
CA GLY A 808 114.74 -11.96 -44.09
C GLY A 808 114.57 -11.46 -42.64
N GLY A 809 115.60 -10.80 -42.11
CA GLY A 809 115.58 -10.24 -40.75
C GLY A 809 116.68 -10.75 -39.80
N GLY A 810 117.57 -11.62 -40.30
CA GLY A 810 118.58 -12.34 -39.51
C GLY A 810 118.28 -13.84 -39.52
N ASP A 811 118.50 -14.51 -38.39
CA ASP A 811 118.08 -15.91 -38.16
C ASP A 811 116.64 -15.99 -37.58
N VAL A 812 115.97 -14.84 -37.43
CA VAL A 812 114.57 -14.78 -36.96
C VAL A 812 113.60 -15.35 -37.99
N THR A 813 112.77 -16.26 -37.51
CA THR A 813 111.61 -16.79 -38.21
C THR A 813 110.32 -16.36 -37.53
N VAL A 814 109.19 -16.45 -38.24
CA VAL A 814 107.86 -16.18 -37.68
C VAL A 814 107.60 -17.06 -36.45
N GLY A 815 107.98 -18.34 -36.53
CA GLY A 815 107.89 -19.28 -35.42
C GLY A 815 108.73 -18.85 -34.22
N SER A 816 110.00 -18.48 -34.42
CA SER A 816 110.88 -18.03 -33.33
C SER A 816 110.42 -16.72 -32.67
N LEU A 817 109.83 -15.80 -33.45
CA LEU A 817 109.27 -14.56 -32.90
C LEU A 817 108.03 -14.87 -32.05
N LEU A 818 107.11 -15.71 -32.55
CA LEU A 818 105.94 -16.13 -31.78
C LEU A 818 106.32 -16.92 -30.52
N GLU A 819 107.39 -17.71 -30.56
CA GLU A 819 107.90 -18.42 -29.37
C GLU A 819 108.35 -17.47 -28.28
N VAL A 820 109.10 -16.42 -28.65
CA VAL A 820 109.47 -15.38 -27.70
C VAL A 820 108.23 -14.62 -27.22
N MET A 821 107.28 -14.31 -28.11
CA MET A 821 106.03 -13.64 -27.74
C MET A 821 105.20 -14.47 -26.75
N ILE A 822 105.13 -15.79 -26.92
CA ILE A 822 104.43 -16.71 -26.02
C ILE A 822 105.19 -16.88 -24.69
N ALA A 823 106.53 -16.91 -24.72
CA ALA A 823 107.32 -16.97 -23.50
C ALA A 823 107.11 -15.73 -22.62
N ASP A 824 107.02 -14.54 -23.24
CA ASP A 824 106.75 -13.29 -22.54
C ASP A 824 105.27 -13.16 -22.10
N TYR A 825 104.34 -13.76 -22.85
CA TYR A 825 102.90 -13.73 -22.59
C TYR A 825 102.25 -15.13 -22.62
N PRO A 826 102.54 -16.02 -21.64
CA PRO A 826 102.15 -17.44 -21.70
C PRO A 826 100.63 -17.68 -21.61
N GLN A 827 99.88 -16.73 -21.03
CA GLN A 827 98.42 -16.82 -20.89
C GLN A 827 97.64 -16.30 -22.11
N ASN A 828 98.33 -15.83 -23.15
CA ASN A 828 97.66 -15.33 -24.36
C ASN A 828 97.23 -16.51 -25.25
N THR A 829 95.94 -16.87 -25.22
CA THR A 829 95.37 -17.99 -25.97
C THR A 829 95.45 -17.78 -27.49
N GLU A 830 95.33 -16.54 -27.94
CA GLU A 830 95.38 -16.17 -29.36
C GLU A 830 96.77 -16.38 -29.97
N LEU A 831 97.84 -16.04 -29.24
CA LEU A 831 99.22 -16.34 -29.65
C LEU A 831 99.47 -17.85 -29.74
N ASN A 832 98.95 -18.61 -28.78
CA ASN A 832 99.04 -20.07 -28.77
C ASN A 832 98.32 -20.70 -29.97
N GLU A 833 97.15 -20.16 -30.36
CA GLU A 833 96.45 -20.60 -31.56
C GLU A 833 97.22 -20.21 -32.83
N LEU A 834 97.72 -18.98 -32.96
CA LEU A 834 98.53 -18.55 -34.11
C LEU A 834 99.76 -19.47 -34.33
N LYS A 835 100.42 -19.90 -33.25
CA LYS A 835 101.57 -20.82 -33.32
C LYS A 835 101.22 -22.16 -33.97
N LYS A 836 99.99 -22.68 -33.81
CA LYS A 836 99.61 -23.97 -34.43
C LYS A 836 99.56 -23.91 -35.96
N TYR A 837 99.42 -22.71 -36.53
CA TYR A 837 99.25 -22.50 -37.97
C TYR A 837 100.51 -21.98 -38.67
N ILE A 838 101.54 -21.63 -37.90
CA ILE A 838 102.83 -21.12 -38.38
C ILE A 838 103.90 -22.14 -38.01
N LYS A 839 104.48 -22.79 -39.01
CA LYS A 839 105.56 -23.77 -38.84
C LYS A 839 106.93 -23.13 -38.83
#